data_AF-A0AAW3AWU8-F1
#
_entry.id   AF-A0AAW3AWU8-F1
#
_cell.length_a   1.000
_cell.length_b   1.000
_cell.length_c   1.000
_cell.angle_alpha   90.00
_cell.angle_beta   90.00
_cell.angle_gamma   90.00
#
_symmetry.space_group_name_H-M   'P 1'
#
loop_
_entity.id
_entity.type
_entity.pdbx_description
1 polymer ?
#
loop_
_entity_poly.entity_id
_entity_poly.type
_entity_poly.pdbx_seq_one_letter_code
_entity_poly.pdbx_strand_id
1 'polypeptide(L)'
;MTDSIIRIKRYYYIHILDNNTNVTRTISGPVVYTRQEHETCLFDPRPCVSVPPRHYCVVKNPCVRNEAGEVVLESSGQVKLRLGDAEIRFEGEPFPLYPGEELDSKEEQSVRKLQVIPPNTGLHVRCVRDFKDAERLVVAGTEWMVAGPQSYIPRVEVAVVEEVKATVIYPNTALLLQANVNFTDRRGVLRVAGEKWLVRTLGAYLPSVEETVVSLIQGTMLSELKALRLSAVRSFTDVYGKARRAGEQWQVTLKDAPVHIVDAYETKVAEVAAVSLNAKEYVIIHHPVDATGHNRFGETLVRRGECTFFLQPEETMPRGVEQVLVVGKEEALLLEAVCEYHDGGRKHQPGSRWMVRGPCEYIPANEVKLLEHRRVMALDRNEGIYVMNTTTGEVRAVIGRPYMLDSNEVLWEKHLPLAIEELLESPNGSIKTCERNAGFVSRREKYRIVRFNVQHNAAVQIYDYRTKKPRIVLGPRLVMLAPHEEFTVLSLSGGTPKVPNSMQSLQLFLGPRFSSDTIVVETSDHARLRLRLSYNWYFDIDRANPSQRTFSVPDFIGDCCKTIASRVRGAVAAEDFDSFHRNSAKIIRIAVFGVDEVGEAKKNLRFNANDFVVTNIDVQSAEPTDEKTRDSLQKSVQLAIEITTKSQEAAARHGNELKNQEAKGHLERQKLIDKIEVENARTKWLELQAKSEAVQASGQSIAEAKARAEALLIEVQSEMQQAEMRAKAYRISAEAELQKLQQRQALELEYTQRQNEIDVAKARAAAEAEAEKVRRMVDAIGRDTLVAIARAGPEAQVKLLGSLGLKGYLITDGNSPVNLFGAAHGMIGELKK
;
A
#
# COMPACT_ATOMS: atom_id res chain seq x y z
N MET A 1 84.84 -16.04 110.47
CA MET A 1 83.62 -16.37 111.24
C MET A 1 84.03 -17.32 112.35
N THR A 2 83.76 -16.93 113.59
CA THR A 2 84.59 -17.17 114.77
C THR A 2 83.84 -17.98 115.84
N ASP A 3 83.22 -19.09 115.46
CA ASP A 3 82.76 -20.08 116.44
C ASP A 3 83.85 -21.14 116.63
N SER A 4 84.19 -21.42 117.89
CA SER A 4 85.16 -22.46 118.27
C SER A 4 84.58 -23.87 118.13
N ILE A 5 83.26 -24.01 118.13
CA ILE A 5 82.53 -25.27 118.07
C ILE A 5 81.52 -25.22 116.91
N ILE A 6 81.69 -26.09 115.92
CA ILE A 6 80.80 -26.17 114.75
C ILE A 6 79.98 -27.45 114.84
N ARG A 7 78.66 -27.31 114.95
CA ARG A 7 77.74 -28.45 114.99
C ARG A 7 77.30 -28.85 113.59
N ILE A 8 77.85 -29.94 113.06
CA ILE A 8 77.50 -30.47 111.74
C ILE A 8 76.37 -31.48 111.91
N LYS A 9 75.19 -31.16 111.37
CA LYS A 9 74.01 -32.04 111.39
C LYS A 9 74.22 -33.27 110.48
N ARG A 10 73.39 -34.30 110.64
CA ARG A 10 73.35 -35.44 109.72
C ARG A 10 73.06 -34.96 108.29
N TYR A 11 73.82 -35.46 107.30
CA TYR A 11 73.77 -35.01 105.89
C TYR A 11 74.13 -33.53 105.66
N TYR A 12 74.98 -32.97 106.52
CA TYR A 12 75.64 -31.69 106.30
C TYR A 12 77.16 -31.88 106.29
N TYR A 13 77.88 -31.00 105.62
CA TYR A 13 79.34 -31.01 105.57
C TYR A 13 79.92 -29.60 105.59
N ILE A 14 81.19 -29.51 105.99
CA ILE A 14 82.01 -28.29 105.94
C ILE A 14 83.38 -28.61 105.33
N HIS A 15 84.03 -27.57 104.79
CA HIS A 15 85.44 -27.63 104.42
C HIS A 15 86.28 -26.85 105.43
N ILE A 16 87.34 -27.48 105.90
CA ILE A 16 88.30 -26.88 106.84
C ILE A 16 89.65 -26.81 106.16
N LEU A 17 90.19 -25.59 106.10
CA LEU A 17 91.54 -25.29 105.66
C LEU A 17 92.47 -25.31 106.88
N ASP A 18 93.46 -26.18 106.86
CA ASP A 18 94.59 -26.11 107.79
C ASP A 18 95.60 -25.08 107.27
N ASN A 19 95.81 -23.99 108.03
CA ASN A 19 96.68 -22.88 107.63
C ASN A 19 98.19 -23.24 107.71
N ASN A 20 98.57 -24.30 108.43
CA ASN A 20 99.96 -24.75 108.51
C ASN A 20 100.37 -25.55 107.27
N THR A 21 99.46 -26.41 106.79
CA THR A 21 99.70 -27.31 105.66
C THR A 21 99.08 -26.81 104.35
N ASN A 22 98.23 -25.77 104.40
CA ASN A 22 97.37 -25.29 103.31
C ASN A 22 96.44 -26.37 102.72
N VAL A 23 96.17 -27.44 103.47
CA VAL A 23 95.33 -28.55 103.01
C VAL A 23 93.88 -28.29 103.39
N THR A 24 92.98 -28.40 102.43
CA THR A 24 91.53 -28.37 102.67
C THR A 24 90.99 -29.80 102.76
N ARG A 25 90.29 -30.10 103.85
CA ARG A 25 89.62 -31.38 104.06
C ARG A 25 88.12 -31.21 104.29
N THR A 26 87.36 -32.23 103.91
CA THR A 26 85.90 -32.27 104.11
C THR A 26 85.56 -33.03 105.38
N ILE A 27 84.71 -32.45 106.21
CA ILE A 27 84.14 -33.13 107.39
C ILE A 27 82.64 -33.24 107.20
N SER A 28 82.14 -34.48 107.16
CA SER A 28 80.71 -34.80 107.10
C SER A 28 80.16 -35.09 108.50
N GLY A 29 78.93 -34.67 108.76
CA GLY A 29 78.23 -34.93 110.01
C GLY A 29 77.57 -36.32 110.07
N PRO A 30 77.06 -36.75 111.24
CA PRO A 30 76.82 -35.94 112.43
C PRO A 30 78.02 -35.90 113.39
N VAL A 31 78.70 -34.76 113.46
CA VAL A 31 79.86 -34.55 114.33
C VAL A 31 79.81 -33.11 114.88
N VAL A 32 80.10 -32.95 116.17
CA VAL A 32 80.40 -31.65 116.76
C VAL A 32 81.91 -31.46 116.65
N TYR A 33 82.34 -30.59 115.74
CA TYR A 33 83.75 -30.41 115.45
C TYR A 33 84.29 -29.18 116.19
N THR A 34 85.33 -29.37 116.99
CA THR A 34 86.03 -28.28 117.67
C THR A 34 87.22 -27.87 116.82
N ARG A 35 87.22 -26.61 116.35
CA ARG A 35 88.23 -26.07 115.44
C ARG A 35 89.53 -25.79 116.18
N GLN A 36 90.66 -26.28 115.66
CA GLN A 36 91.99 -25.98 116.20
C GLN A 36 92.44 -24.55 115.81
N GLU A 37 93.40 -23.96 116.53
CA GLU A 37 93.82 -22.56 116.28
C GLU A 37 94.37 -22.32 114.86
N HIS A 38 95.01 -23.33 114.28
CA HIS A 38 95.58 -23.28 112.93
C HIS A 38 94.56 -23.60 111.82
N GLU A 39 93.28 -23.81 112.14
CA GLU A 39 92.25 -24.21 111.18
C GLU A 39 91.26 -23.09 110.88
N THR A 40 90.88 -22.96 109.61
CA THR A 40 89.88 -22.00 109.13
C THR A 40 88.72 -22.74 108.46
N CYS A 41 87.50 -22.53 108.93
CA CYS A 41 86.31 -23.05 108.26
C CYS A 41 85.97 -22.17 107.04
N LEU A 42 85.79 -22.77 105.87
CA LEU A 42 85.56 -22.03 104.62
C LEU A 42 84.11 -21.56 104.45
N PHE A 43 83.12 -22.29 104.99
CA PHE A 43 81.70 -21.95 104.91
C PHE A 43 80.89 -22.65 106.03
N ASP A 44 79.72 -22.08 106.36
CA ASP A 44 78.78 -22.69 107.31
C ASP A 44 78.26 -24.05 106.80
N PRO A 45 77.92 -25.02 107.68
CA PRO A 45 77.48 -26.36 107.29
C PRO A 45 76.48 -26.35 106.13
N ARG A 46 76.88 -26.94 104.99
CA ARG A 46 76.05 -27.07 103.78
C ARG A 46 75.40 -28.45 103.72
N PRO A 47 74.18 -28.57 103.16
CA PRO A 47 73.54 -29.87 102.97
C PRO A 47 74.31 -30.71 101.93
N CYS A 48 74.44 -32.00 102.18
CA CYS A 48 74.91 -32.98 101.19
C CYS A 48 73.95 -33.01 99.98
N VAL A 49 74.49 -33.31 98.81
CA VAL A 49 73.69 -33.46 97.59
C VAL A 49 72.94 -34.78 97.67
N SER A 50 71.60 -34.71 97.60
CA SER A 50 70.72 -35.88 97.57
C SER A 50 70.11 -35.99 96.19
N VAL A 51 70.31 -37.13 95.52
CA VAL A 51 69.77 -37.41 94.19
C VAL A 51 68.58 -38.36 94.33
N PRO A 52 67.33 -37.88 94.13
CA PRO A 52 66.15 -38.73 94.23
C PRO A 52 66.11 -39.82 93.15
N PRO A 53 65.25 -40.85 93.31
CA PRO A 53 65.03 -41.84 92.27
C PRO A 53 64.67 -41.20 90.93
N ARG A 54 65.20 -41.77 89.83
CA ARG A 54 65.03 -41.27 88.44
C ARG A 54 65.56 -39.84 88.19
N HIS A 55 66.47 -39.37 89.03
CA HIS A 55 67.20 -38.13 88.81
C HIS A 55 68.71 -38.40 88.74
N TYR A 56 69.45 -37.42 88.25
CA TYR A 56 70.90 -37.41 88.21
C TYR A 56 71.42 -35.99 88.45
N CYS A 57 72.66 -35.87 88.87
CA CYS A 57 73.37 -34.59 88.88
C CYS A 57 74.74 -34.73 88.22
N VAL A 58 75.27 -33.62 87.72
CA VAL A 58 76.59 -33.59 87.07
C VAL A 58 77.56 -32.86 88.00
N VAL A 59 78.59 -33.57 88.45
CA VAL A 59 79.66 -33.03 89.28
C VAL A 59 80.87 -32.74 88.40
N LYS A 60 81.32 -31.49 88.38
CA LYS A 60 82.56 -31.06 87.74
C LYS A 60 83.73 -31.29 88.66
N ASN A 61 84.87 -31.63 88.07
CA ASN A 61 86.12 -31.94 88.76
C ASN A 61 85.96 -33.04 89.82
N PRO A 62 85.39 -34.21 89.47
CA PRO A 62 85.07 -35.24 90.45
C PRO A 62 86.32 -35.80 91.14
N CYS A 63 86.18 -36.21 92.39
CA CYS A 63 87.26 -36.86 93.12
C CYS A 63 87.63 -38.23 92.52
N VAL A 64 88.92 -38.59 92.61
CA VAL A 64 89.42 -39.91 92.22
C VAL A 64 89.09 -40.90 93.34
N ARG A 65 88.41 -42.00 93.00
CA ARG A 65 88.07 -43.07 93.94
C ARG A 65 88.90 -44.33 93.66
N ASN A 66 89.26 -45.08 94.70
CA ASN A 66 89.90 -46.38 94.59
C ASN A 66 88.87 -47.50 94.31
N GLU A 67 89.32 -48.75 94.12
CA GLU A 67 88.43 -49.90 93.85
C GLU A 67 87.43 -50.19 94.98
N ALA A 68 87.70 -49.72 96.20
CA ALA A 68 86.80 -49.80 97.36
C ALA A 68 85.80 -48.62 97.45
N GLY A 69 85.85 -47.66 96.52
CA GLY A 69 84.96 -46.49 96.49
C GLY A 69 85.37 -45.34 97.43
N GLU A 70 86.53 -45.43 98.07
CA GLU A 70 87.08 -44.39 98.94
C GLU A 70 87.90 -43.37 98.15
N VAL A 71 87.94 -42.13 98.66
CA VAL A 71 88.61 -41.01 98.00
C VAL A 71 90.12 -41.10 98.14
N VAL A 72 90.83 -40.99 97.02
CA VAL A 72 92.29 -41.01 96.98
C VAL A 72 92.84 -39.63 97.37
N LEU A 73 93.73 -39.63 98.36
CA LEU A 73 94.45 -38.43 98.81
C LEU A 73 95.81 -38.32 98.10
N GLU A 74 96.23 -37.10 97.79
CA GLU A 74 97.58 -36.80 97.32
C GLU A 74 98.60 -36.86 98.48
N SER A 75 99.90 -36.82 98.15
CA SER A 75 101.00 -36.84 99.12
C SER A 75 100.91 -35.72 100.18
N SER A 76 100.23 -34.62 99.85
CA SER A 76 99.95 -33.47 100.71
C SER A 76 98.76 -33.67 101.66
N GLY A 77 97.95 -34.73 101.48
CA GLY A 77 96.71 -34.94 102.23
C GLY A 77 95.47 -34.27 101.61
N GLN A 78 95.61 -33.60 100.46
CA GLN A 78 94.48 -33.04 99.72
C GLN A 78 93.79 -34.11 98.85
N VAL A 79 92.49 -33.96 98.60
CA VAL A 79 91.73 -34.86 97.72
C VAL A 79 92.18 -34.71 96.27
N LYS A 80 92.52 -35.83 95.62
CA LYS A 80 92.89 -35.84 94.21
C LYS A 80 91.64 -35.70 93.33
N LEU A 81 91.61 -34.70 92.46
CA LEU A 81 90.50 -34.42 91.54
C LEU A 81 90.86 -34.73 90.09
N ARG A 82 89.86 -35.10 89.29
CA ARG A 82 89.95 -35.12 87.83
C ARG A 82 89.61 -33.74 87.26
N LEU A 83 90.57 -32.83 87.28
CA LEU A 83 90.38 -31.46 86.79
C LEU A 83 89.97 -31.45 85.31
N GLY A 84 88.90 -30.72 84.98
CA GLY A 84 88.36 -30.61 83.63
C GLY A 84 87.46 -31.76 83.19
N ASP A 85 87.27 -32.79 84.02
CA ASP A 85 86.34 -33.88 83.78
C ASP A 85 85.00 -33.64 84.51
N ALA A 86 83.97 -34.39 84.11
CA ALA A 86 82.68 -34.40 84.78
C ALA A 86 82.26 -35.84 85.08
N GLU A 87 81.49 -36.00 86.15
CA GLU A 87 80.92 -37.28 86.57
C GLU A 87 79.42 -37.11 86.76
N ILE A 88 78.64 -38.04 86.20
CA ILE A 88 77.20 -38.11 86.43
C ILE A 88 76.95 -39.03 87.61
N ARG A 89 76.32 -38.51 88.67
CA ARG A 89 75.90 -39.28 89.84
C ARG A 89 74.40 -39.52 89.80
N PHE A 90 74.01 -40.77 89.95
CA PHE A 90 72.61 -41.23 89.99
C PHE A 90 72.12 -41.37 91.44
N GLU A 91 70.97 -42.02 91.63
CA GLU A 91 70.39 -42.32 92.94
C GLU A 91 71.39 -43.03 93.88
N GLY A 92 71.50 -42.53 95.11
CA GLY A 92 72.41 -43.04 96.13
C GLY A 92 72.29 -42.29 97.45
N GLU A 93 73.15 -42.63 98.41
CA GLU A 93 73.19 -41.92 99.70
C GLU A 93 73.64 -40.46 99.53
N PRO A 94 73.10 -39.50 100.33
CA PRO A 94 73.50 -38.10 100.23
C PRO A 94 74.99 -37.90 100.46
N PHE A 95 75.70 -37.37 99.46
CA PHE A 95 77.15 -37.23 99.48
C PHE A 95 77.59 -35.77 99.63
N PRO A 96 78.71 -35.49 100.33
CA PRO A 96 79.30 -34.16 100.35
C PRO A 96 80.04 -33.87 99.04
N LEU A 97 80.20 -32.59 98.69
CA LEU A 97 81.14 -32.19 97.64
C LEU A 97 82.52 -32.00 98.27
N TYR A 98 83.55 -32.60 97.68
CA TYR A 98 84.93 -32.42 98.13
C TYR A 98 85.50 -31.06 97.69
N PRO A 99 86.60 -30.57 98.30
CA PRO A 99 87.15 -29.25 97.98
C PRO A 99 87.61 -29.23 96.52
N GLY A 100 87.02 -28.36 95.71
CA GLY A 100 87.25 -28.24 94.26
C GLY A 100 86.25 -29.00 93.37
N GLU A 101 85.39 -29.86 93.95
CA GLU A 101 84.20 -30.36 93.24
C GLU A 101 83.14 -29.27 93.15
N GLU A 102 82.55 -29.11 91.97
CA GLU A 102 81.46 -28.16 91.74
C GLU A 102 80.25 -28.87 91.14
N LEU A 103 79.05 -28.43 91.51
CA LEU A 103 77.82 -28.95 90.93
C LEU A 103 77.45 -28.13 89.69
N ASP A 104 77.22 -28.78 88.55
CA ASP A 104 76.93 -28.08 87.30
C ASP A 104 75.50 -27.48 87.31
N SER A 105 75.39 -26.20 87.67
CA SER A 105 74.14 -25.46 87.86
C SER A 105 73.65 -24.70 86.62
N LYS A 106 73.98 -25.16 85.41
CA LYS A 106 73.67 -24.46 84.15
C LYS A 106 72.19 -24.12 83.88
N GLU A 107 71.23 -24.69 84.61
CA GLU A 107 69.79 -24.61 84.30
C GLU A 107 68.90 -24.40 85.57
N GLU A 108 69.38 -23.66 86.56
CA GLU A 108 68.66 -23.33 87.84
C GLU A 108 68.27 -24.52 88.74
N GLN A 109 68.36 -25.76 88.26
CA GLN A 109 68.19 -26.99 89.01
C GLN A 109 69.51 -27.77 89.07
N SER A 110 69.97 -28.04 90.29
CA SER A 110 71.18 -28.81 90.57
C SER A 110 71.02 -30.32 90.38
N VAL A 111 69.78 -30.81 90.38
CA VAL A 111 69.40 -32.21 90.21
C VAL A 111 68.39 -32.30 89.08
N ARG A 112 68.69 -33.08 88.04
CA ARG A 112 67.92 -33.19 86.79
C ARG A 112 67.17 -34.52 86.73
N LYS A 113 65.95 -34.52 86.19
CA LYS A 113 65.16 -35.74 85.97
C LYS A 113 65.67 -36.50 84.74
N LEU A 114 65.74 -37.83 84.81
CA LEU A 114 66.05 -38.67 83.64
C LEU A 114 64.99 -38.49 82.55
N GLN A 115 65.43 -38.29 81.31
CA GLN A 115 64.55 -38.10 80.17
C GLN A 115 63.92 -39.43 79.77
N VAL A 116 62.58 -39.47 79.71
CA VAL A 116 61.83 -40.65 79.26
C VAL A 116 61.57 -40.54 77.77
N ILE A 117 61.98 -41.55 76.99
CA ILE A 117 61.72 -41.62 75.56
C ILE A 117 60.41 -42.39 75.36
N PRO A 118 59.32 -41.77 74.89
CA PRO A 118 58.06 -42.46 74.62
C PRO A 118 58.16 -43.45 73.44
N PRO A 119 57.17 -44.34 73.24
CA PRO A 119 57.12 -45.17 72.03
C PRO A 119 56.96 -44.29 70.79
N ASN A 120 57.48 -44.74 69.64
CA ASN A 120 57.52 -44.02 68.36
C ASN A 120 58.34 -42.72 68.37
N THR A 121 59.20 -42.51 69.37
CA THR A 121 60.23 -41.48 69.35
C THR A 121 61.60 -42.09 69.62
N GLY A 122 62.63 -41.37 69.19
CA GLY A 122 64.02 -41.70 69.46
C GLY A 122 64.84 -40.45 69.74
N LEU A 123 65.91 -40.61 70.50
CA LEU A 123 66.90 -39.55 70.69
C LEU A 123 68.08 -39.80 69.75
N HIS A 124 68.34 -38.83 68.89
CA HIS A 124 69.56 -38.79 68.11
C HIS A 124 70.68 -38.29 69.03
N VAL A 125 71.68 -39.15 69.24
CA VAL A 125 72.81 -38.86 70.12
C VAL A 125 74.13 -38.90 69.36
N ARG A 126 75.07 -38.06 69.79
CA ARG A 126 76.41 -37.95 69.21
C ARG A 126 77.47 -38.13 70.29
N CYS A 127 78.47 -38.96 70.00
CA CYS A 127 79.67 -39.10 70.82
C CYS A 127 80.55 -37.84 70.75
N VAL A 128 80.89 -37.24 71.89
CA VAL A 128 81.73 -36.04 71.98
C VAL A 128 83.20 -36.39 72.25
N ARG A 129 83.47 -37.50 72.96
CA ARG A 129 84.81 -38.00 73.29
C ARG A 129 84.86 -39.52 73.25
N ASP A 130 85.99 -40.08 72.85
CA ASP A 130 86.17 -41.52 72.72
C ASP A 130 85.91 -42.25 74.04
N PHE A 131 85.11 -43.32 73.99
CA PHE A 131 84.87 -44.16 75.16
C PHE A 131 84.61 -45.62 74.81
N LYS A 132 84.79 -46.49 75.80
CA LYS A 132 84.58 -47.94 75.64
C LYS A 132 83.22 -48.31 76.22
N ASP A 133 82.30 -48.78 75.39
CA ASP A 133 80.99 -49.28 75.79
C ASP A 133 80.96 -50.81 75.77
N ALA A 134 80.89 -51.43 76.95
CA ALA A 134 80.96 -52.87 77.22
C ALA A 134 82.19 -53.59 76.62
N GLU A 135 82.40 -53.55 75.30
CA GLU A 135 83.59 -54.03 74.57
C GLU A 135 83.90 -53.23 73.28
N ARG A 136 83.03 -52.30 72.84
CA ARG A 136 83.17 -51.53 71.60
C ARG A 136 83.79 -50.16 71.88
N LEU A 137 84.83 -49.79 71.13
CA LEU A 137 85.37 -48.42 71.13
C LEU A 137 84.45 -47.54 70.29
N VAL A 138 83.79 -46.58 70.92
CA VAL A 138 82.96 -45.55 70.26
C VAL A 138 83.84 -44.32 70.06
N VAL A 139 84.09 -43.97 68.81
CA VAL A 139 84.92 -42.81 68.43
C VAL A 139 84.09 -41.53 68.48
N ALA A 140 84.71 -40.42 68.85
CA ALA A 140 84.13 -39.09 68.81
C ALA A 140 83.58 -38.76 67.42
N GLY A 141 82.38 -38.17 67.38
CA GLY A 141 81.64 -37.90 66.15
C GLY A 141 80.73 -39.04 65.69
N THR A 142 80.80 -40.24 66.29
CA THR A 142 79.84 -41.31 65.98
C THR A 142 78.44 -40.90 66.43
N GLU A 143 77.45 -41.05 65.55
CA GLU A 143 76.04 -40.74 65.81
C GLU A 143 75.20 -42.02 65.78
N TRP A 144 74.20 -42.12 66.65
CA TRP A 144 73.24 -43.22 66.64
C TRP A 144 71.88 -42.81 67.23
N MET A 145 70.87 -43.65 67.04
CA MET A 145 69.52 -43.44 67.53
C MET A 145 69.26 -44.31 68.77
N VAL A 146 68.81 -43.69 69.85
CA VAL A 146 68.29 -44.39 71.04
C VAL A 146 66.77 -44.44 70.93
N ALA A 147 66.22 -45.58 70.50
CA ALA A 147 64.79 -45.77 70.32
C ALA A 147 64.06 -45.98 71.65
N GLY A 148 62.84 -45.42 71.81
CA GLY A 148 61.95 -45.73 72.93
C GLY A 148 61.21 -47.07 72.78
N PRO A 149 60.47 -47.54 73.81
CA PRO A 149 60.26 -46.87 75.10
C PRO A 149 61.32 -47.24 76.15
N GLN A 150 62.14 -46.26 76.56
CA GLN A 150 63.12 -46.44 77.64
C GLN A 150 63.47 -45.10 78.29
N SER A 151 64.01 -45.12 79.51
CA SER A 151 64.59 -43.93 80.14
C SER A 151 66.02 -43.74 79.66
N TYR A 152 66.33 -42.57 79.10
CA TYR A 152 67.66 -42.23 78.64
C TYR A 152 68.58 -42.04 79.85
N ILE A 153 69.65 -42.83 79.90
CA ILE A 153 70.70 -42.71 80.92
C ILE A 153 71.80 -41.83 80.33
N PRO A 154 71.95 -40.56 80.78
CA PRO A 154 72.92 -39.65 80.23
C PRO A 154 74.35 -40.13 80.56
N ARG A 155 75.24 -39.96 79.59
CA ARG A 155 76.69 -40.19 79.73
C ARG A 155 77.41 -38.88 79.45
N VAL A 156 78.57 -38.69 80.07
CA VAL A 156 79.36 -37.45 79.89
C VAL A 156 79.95 -37.40 78.48
N GLU A 157 80.17 -38.56 77.89
CA GLU A 157 80.75 -38.77 76.58
C GLU A 157 79.75 -38.56 75.44
N VAL A 158 78.45 -38.53 75.73
CA VAL A 158 77.38 -38.58 74.73
C VAL A 158 76.45 -37.38 74.88
N ALA A 159 76.36 -36.57 73.83
CA ALA A 159 75.44 -35.44 73.76
C ALA A 159 74.16 -35.83 73.01
N VAL A 160 73.01 -35.37 73.50
CA VAL A 160 71.73 -35.47 72.79
C VAL A 160 71.68 -34.34 71.76
N VAL A 161 71.49 -34.68 70.49
CA VAL A 161 71.42 -33.72 69.37
C VAL A 161 69.96 -33.29 69.16
N GLU A 162 69.06 -34.23 68.98
CA GLU A 162 67.64 -33.94 68.69
C GLU A 162 66.72 -35.10 69.10
N GLU A 163 65.43 -34.79 69.28
CA GLU A 163 64.36 -35.77 69.44
C GLU A 163 63.67 -36.02 68.10
N VAL A 164 63.71 -37.26 67.62
CA VAL A 164 63.14 -37.67 66.33
C VAL A 164 61.85 -38.43 66.56
N LYS A 165 60.78 -38.02 65.87
CA LYS A 165 59.46 -38.67 65.93
C LYS A 165 59.26 -39.56 64.70
N ALA A 166 58.61 -40.70 64.90
CA ALA A 166 58.24 -41.59 63.81
C ALA A 166 57.17 -40.95 62.90
N THR A 167 57.31 -41.17 61.60
CA THR A 167 56.31 -40.74 60.60
C THR A 167 55.32 -41.87 60.34
N VAL A 168 54.02 -41.60 60.44
CA VAL A 168 52.97 -42.61 60.23
C VAL A 168 52.69 -42.78 58.74
N ILE A 169 52.80 -44.01 58.25
CA ILE A 169 52.49 -44.43 56.88
C ILE A 169 51.07 -45.00 56.85
N TYR A 170 50.19 -44.34 56.10
CA TYR A 170 48.78 -44.71 55.93
C TYR A 170 48.59 -45.64 54.71
N PRO A 171 47.42 -46.31 54.57
CA PRO A 171 47.09 -47.01 53.33
C PRO A 171 47.18 -46.10 52.10
N ASN A 172 47.62 -46.64 50.96
CA ASN A 172 47.84 -45.91 49.71
C ASN A 172 48.89 -44.78 49.78
N THR A 173 49.74 -44.76 50.80
CA THR A 173 50.89 -43.86 50.88
C THR A 173 52.19 -44.63 51.09
N ALA A 174 53.32 -44.01 50.74
CA ALA A 174 54.65 -44.54 50.99
C ALA A 174 55.58 -43.42 51.44
N LEU A 175 56.53 -43.74 52.30
CA LEU A 175 57.51 -42.79 52.81
C LEU A 175 58.74 -42.79 51.91
N LEU A 176 59.07 -41.64 51.32
CA LEU A 176 60.30 -41.45 50.56
C LEU A 176 61.44 -41.10 51.51
N LEU A 177 62.45 -41.96 51.53
CA LEU A 177 63.68 -41.78 52.30
C LEU A 177 64.85 -41.45 51.37
N GLN A 178 65.85 -40.77 51.91
CA GLN A 178 67.13 -40.51 51.28
C GLN A 178 68.27 -40.91 52.23
N ALA A 179 69.26 -41.63 51.72
CA ALA A 179 70.45 -41.98 52.50
C ALA A 179 71.41 -40.78 52.59
N ASN A 180 71.87 -40.45 53.80
CA ASN A 180 72.89 -39.42 54.02
C ASN A 180 74.31 -39.97 53.83
N VAL A 181 74.51 -41.23 54.22
CA VAL A 181 75.79 -41.94 54.16
C VAL A 181 75.61 -43.31 53.52
N ASN A 182 76.70 -43.98 53.18
CA ASN A 182 76.64 -45.37 52.75
C ASN A 182 76.38 -46.26 53.97
N PHE A 183 75.24 -46.94 54.01
CA PHE A 183 74.88 -47.82 55.13
C PHE A 183 74.01 -48.99 54.65
N THR A 184 73.75 -49.92 55.56
CA THR A 184 72.83 -51.03 55.30
C THR A 184 71.50 -50.73 56.00
N ASP A 185 70.43 -50.60 55.22
CA ASP A 185 69.07 -50.36 55.71
C ASP A 185 68.57 -51.56 56.55
N ARG A 186 67.50 -51.37 57.34
CA ARG A 186 66.86 -52.39 58.20
C ARG A 186 66.43 -53.65 57.45
N ARG A 187 66.25 -53.55 56.14
CA ARG A 187 65.91 -54.67 55.24
C ARG A 187 67.13 -55.42 54.68
N GLY A 188 68.35 -55.05 55.09
CA GLY A 188 69.60 -55.66 54.61
C GLY A 188 70.05 -55.16 53.23
N VAL A 189 69.45 -54.08 52.70
CA VAL A 189 69.82 -53.50 51.40
C VAL A 189 70.93 -52.46 51.61
N LEU A 190 72.02 -52.61 50.86
CA LEU A 190 73.09 -51.61 50.81
C LEU A 190 72.56 -50.34 50.13
N ARG A 191 72.61 -49.22 50.85
CA ARG A 191 72.22 -47.90 50.36
C ARG A 191 73.45 -47.03 50.16
N VAL A 192 73.50 -46.34 49.02
CA VAL A 192 74.55 -45.37 48.71
C VAL A 192 74.08 -43.98 49.11
N ALA A 193 74.99 -43.12 49.56
CA ALA A 193 74.71 -41.72 49.89
C ALA A 193 73.99 -41.01 48.73
N GLY A 194 72.89 -40.33 49.05
CA GLY A 194 72.01 -39.66 48.09
C GLY A 194 70.99 -40.55 47.40
N GLU A 195 71.04 -41.88 47.58
CA GLU A 195 70.03 -42.80 47.05
C GLU A 195 68.67 -42.54 47.71
N LYS A 196 67.61 -42.59 46.91
CA LYS A 196 66.22 -42.45 47.37
C LYS A 196 65.46 -43.75 47.17
N TRP A 197 64.63 -44.12 48.14
CA TRP A 197 63.76 -45.30 48.05
C TRP A 197 62.48 -45.11 48.84
N LEU A 198 61.49 -45.96 48.56
CA LEU A 198 60.20 -45.96 49.23
C LEU A 198 60.10 -47.03 50.32
N VAL A 199 59.53 -46.64 51.46
CA VAL A 199 59.05 -47.55 52.50
C VAL A 199 57.52 -47.62 52.42
N ARG A 200 57.00 -48.82 52.18
CA ARG A 200 55.56 -49.11 52.01
C ARG A 200 54.94 -49.85 53.22
N THR A 201 55.71 -50.08 54.28
CA THR A 201 55.22 -50.78 55.48
C THR A 201 54.29 -49.86 56.26
N LEU A 202 53.04 -50.28 56.45
CA LEU A 202 52.05 -49.51 57.20
C LEU A 202 52.46 -49.36 58.67
N GLY A 203 52.15 -48.21 59.26
CA GLY A 203 52.43 -47.91 60.67
C GLY A 203 53.47 -46.81 60.87
N ALA A 204 53.94 -46.67 62.11
CA ALA A 204 54.91 -45.63 62.48
C ALA A 204 56.33 -46.06 62.07
N TYR A 205 56.94 -45.28 61.18
CA TYR A 205 58.33 -45.47 60.75
C TYR A 205 59.23 -44.47 61.46
N LEU A 206 60.04 -44.96 62.41
CA LEU A 206 61.09 -44.16 63.04
C LEU A 206 62.34 -44.21 62.17
N PRO A 207 62.79 -43.10 61.54
CA PRO A 207 63.99 -43.09 60.71
C PRO A 207 65.26 -43.34 61.53
N SER A 208 66.24 -43.98 60.90
CA SER A 208 67.60 -44.13 61.46
C SER A 208 68.40 -42.83 61.25
N VAL A 209 69.57 -42.68 61.87
CA VAL A 209 70.38 -41.44 61.75
C VAL A 209 70.88 -41.22 60.32
N GLU A 210 71.14 -42.32 59.62
CA GLU A 210 71.61 -42.33 58.23
C GLU A 210 70.50 -42.01 57.22
N GLU A 211 69.24 -41.93 57.66
CA GLU A 211 68.04 -41.77 56.83
C GLU A 211 67.45 -40.38 57.01
N THR A 212 67.27 -39.65 55.91
CA THR A 212 66.47 -38.43 55.88
C THR A 212 65.09 -38.73 55.32
N VAL A 213 64.05 -38.34 56.06
CA VAL A 213 62.67 -38.38 55.56
C VAL A 213 62.46 -37.23 54.60
N VAL A 214 62.18 -37.54 53.32
CA VAL A 214 61.96 -36.52 52.29
C VAL A 214 60.49 -36.10 52.27
N SER A 215 59.58 -37.05 52.04
CA SER A 215 58.14 -36.78 51.97
C SER A 215 57.30 -38.05 52.02
N LEU A 216 56.02 -37.90 52.35
CA LEU A 216 55.01 -38.95 52.22
C LEU A 216 54.36 -38.86 50.84
N ILE A 217 54.57 -39.87 49.98
CA ILE A 217 54.02 -39.92 48.63
C ILE A 217 52.65 -40.59 48.66
N GLN A 218 51.64 -39.89 48.12
CA GLN A 218 50.29 -40.43 47.96
C GLN A 218 50.14 -41.15 46.61
N GLY A 219 49.51 -42.32 46.64
CA GLY A 219 49.18 -43.09 45.45
C GLY A 219 48.12 -42.40 44.59
N THR A 220 48.28 -42.48 43.27
CA THR A 220 47.30 -42.01 42.31
C THR A 220 46.28 -43.11 42.04
N MET A 221 44.99 -42.80 42.20
CA MET A 221 43.90 -43.72 41.86
C MET A 221 43.73 -43.79 40.34
N LEU A 222 43.68 -45.01 39.81
CA LEU A 222 43.49 -45.32 38.40
C LEU A 222 42.07 -45.82 38.18
N SER A 223 41.52 -45.52 37.00
CA SER A 223 40.19 -45.97 36.59
C SER A 223 40.21 -46.41 35.13
N GLU A 224 39.09 -46.93 34.62
CA GLU A 224 38.95 -47.23 33.18
C GLU A 224 39.10 -45.98 32.29
N LEU A 225 38.91 -44.79 32.87
CA LEU A 225 39.03 -43.51 32.17
C LEU A 225 40.34 -42.76 32.49
N LYS A 226 41.12 -43.22 33.48
CA LYS A 226 42.31 -42.53 33.96
C LYS A 226 43.49 -43.49 34.10
N ALA A 227 44.50 -43.27 33.26
CA ALA A 227 45.80 -43.93 33.33
C ALA A 227 46.89 -42.94 33.75
N LEU A 228 48.02 -43.47 34.23
CA LEU A 228 49.17 -42.68 34.64
C LEU A 228 50.35 -42.93 33.71
N ARG A 229 50.88 -41.88 33.09
CA ARG A 229 52.07 -41.95 32.24
C ARG A 229 53.32 -41.64 33.07
N LEU A 230 54.26 -42.57 33.03
CA LEU A 230 55.51 -42.53 33.77
C LEU A 230 56.70 -42.56 32.83
N SER A 231 57.82 -42.03 33.29
CA SER A 231 59.14 -42.12 32.66
C SER A 231 60.16 -42.65 33.66
N ALA A 232 61.06 -43.52 33.22
CA ALA A 232 62.15 -44.04 34.05
C ALA A 232 63.33 -43.05 34.09
N VAL A 233 63.74 -42.64 35.28
CA VAL A 233 64.94 -41.79 35.48
C VAL A 233 66.22 -42.59 35.22
N ARG A 234 66.22 -43.87 35.58
CA ARG A 234 67.34 -44.81 35.39
C ARG A 234 66.79 -46.20 35.07
N SER A 235 67.66 -47.11 34.65
CA SER A 235 67.23 -48.49 34.44
C SER A 235 66.96 -49.19 35.79
N PHE A 236 65.75 -49.70 35.99
CA PHE A 236 65.35 -50.41 37.21
C PHE A 236 64.22 -51.40 36.90
N THR A 237 63.86 -52.24 37.87
CA THR A 237 62.69 -53.13 37.75
C THR A 237 61.54 -52.52 38.53
N ASP A 238 60.40 -52.34 37.86
CA ASP A 238 59.21 -51.74 38.48
C ASP A 238 58.54 -52.68 39.51
N VAL A 239 57.56 -52.15 40.23
CA VAL A 239 56.80 -52.90 41.26
C VAL A 239 56.06 -54.11 40.66
N TYR A 240 55.82 -54.11 39.34
CA TYR A 240 55.13 -55.17 38.61
C TYR A 240 56.09 -56.20 38.01
N GLY A 241 57.40 -56.09 38.26
CA GLY A 241 58.42 -57.00 37.77
C GLY A 241 58.87 -56.77 36.32
N LYS A 242 58.50 -55.62 35.70
CA LYS A 242 58.93 -55.27 34.34
C LYS A 242 60.22 -54.45 34.40
N ALA A 243 61.20 -54.83 33.59
CA ALA A 243 62.45 -54.08 33.46
C ALA A 243 62.25 -52.82 32.61
N ARG A 244 62.59 -51.66 33.16
CA ARG A 244 62.47 -50.35 32.50
C ARG A 244 63.86 -49.79 32.20
N ARG A 245 64.06 -49.26 31.00
CA ARG A 245 65.30 -48.58 30.61
C ARG A 245 65.21 -47.08 30.91
N ALA A 246 66.33 -46.45 31.19
CA ALA A 246 66.38 -44.99 31.39
C ALA A 246 65.76 -44.24 30.19
N GLY A 247 64.84 -43.31 30.46
CA GLY A 247 64.11 -42.53 29.46
C GLY A 247 62.90 -43.24 28.83
N GLU A 248 62.71 -44.53 29.08
CA GLU A 248 61.53 -45.27 28.60
C GLU A 248 60.26 -44.69 29.23
N GLN A 249 59.24 -44.46 28.41
CA GLN A 249 57.92 -44.04 28.88
C GLN A 249 56.92 -45.19 28.76
N TRP A 250 56.09 -45.35 29.78
CA TRP A 250 55.00 -46.32 29.77
C TRP A 250 53.79 -45.77 30.51
N GLN A 251 52.71 -46.54 30.49
CA GLN A 251 51.48 -46.19 31.18
C GLN A 251 51.10 -47.29 32.14
N VAL A 252 50.61 -46.89 33.30
CA VAL A 252 50.01 -47.76 34.31
C VAL A 252 48.50 -47.57 34.23
N THR A 253 47.79 -48.68 34.05
CA THR A 253 46.33 -48.69 33.93
C THR A 253 45.70 -49.47 35.08
N LEU A 254 44.36 -49.46 35.16
CA LEU A 254 43.60 -50.26 36.12
C LEU A 254 43.95 -51.77 36.07
N LYS A 255 44.41 -52.28 34.91
CA LYS A 255 44.82 -53.68 34.74
C LYS A 255 46.06 -54.05 35.56
N ASP A 256 46.96 -53.09 35.79
CA ASP A 256 48.18 -53.32 36.56
C ASP A 256 47.92 -53.14 38.07
N ALA A 257 47.30 -52.03 38.48
CA ALA A 257 46.85 -51.80 39.85
C ALA A 257 45.76 -50.73 39.94
N PRO A 258 44.86 -50.77 40.95
CA PRO A 258 43.86 -49.72 41.18
C PRO A 258 44.48 -48.42 41.73
N VAL A 259 45.58 -48.51 42.47
CA VAL A 259 46.31 -47.37 43.02
C VAL A 259 47.79 -47.58 42.74
N HIS A 260 48.42 -46.60 42.12
CA HIS A 260 49.85 -46.63 41.84
C HIS A 260 50.57 -45.51 42.58
N ILE A 261 51.57 -45.90 43.37
CA ILE A 261 52.47 -44.98 44.08
C ILE A 261 53.74 -44.86 43.27
N VAL A 262 54.01 -43.64 42.78
CA VAL A 262 55.17 -43.30 41.96
C VAL A 262 56.44 -43.58 42.74
N ASP A 263 57.27 -44.48 42.21
CA ASP A 263 58.52 -44.89 42.84
C ASP A 263 59.65 -43.86 42.69
N ALA A 264 60.75 -44.04 43.43
CA ALA A 264 61.88 -43.10 43.46
C ALA A 264 62.58 -42.93 42.11
N TYR A 265 62.49 -43.93 41.23
CA TYR A 265 63.07 -43.91 39.88
C TYR A 265 62.04 -43.65 38.79
N GLU A 266 60.79 -43.40 39.17
CA GLU A 266 59.70 -43.05 38.27
C GLU A 266 59.46 -41.55 38.34
N THR A 267 59.22 -40.94 37.19
CA THR A 267 58.75 -39.56 37.11
C THR A 267 57.38 -39.55 36.48
N LYS A 268 56.41 -38.95 37.19
CA LYS A 268 55.07 -38.70 36.66
C LYS A 268 55.15 -37.68 35.53
N VAL A 269 54.86 -38.12 34.31
CA VAL A 269 54.83 -37.25 33.12
C VAL A 269 53.46 -36.61 32.98
N ALA A 270 52.40 -37.43 32.96
CA ALA A 270 51.03 -36.95 32.74
C ALA A 270 49.98 -37.93 33.27
N GLU A 271 48.78 -37.43 33.54
CA GLU A 271 47.57 -38.25 33.69
C GLU A 271 46.87 -38.33 32.33
N VAL A 272 46.63 -39.54 31.84
CA VAL A 272 46.09 -39.79 30.50
C VAL A 272 44.62 -40.18 30.63
N ALA A 273 43.74 -39.39 30.03
CA ALA A 273 42.34 -39.73 29.92
C ALA A 273 42.13 -40.79 28.82
N ALA A 274 41.20 -41.71 29.02
CA ALA A 274 40.79 -42.65 27.98
C ALA A 274 40.02 -41.92 26.88
N VAL A 275 40.26 -42.33 25.64
CA VAL A 275 39.46 -41.95 24.47
C VAL A 275 38.38 -43.00 24.28
N SER A 276 37.12 -42.58 24.38
CA SER A 276 35.95 -43.40 24.09
C SER A 276 35.39 -43.03 22.72
N LEU A 277 35.18 -44.03 21.86
CA LEU A 277 34.52 -43.89 20.57
C LEU A 277 33.13 -44.52 20.63
N ASN A 278 32.15 -43.85 20.04
CA ASN A 278 30.82 -44.38 19.76
C ASN A 278 30.80 -45.18 18.45
N ALA A 279 29.70 -45.90 18.17
CA ALA A 279 29.54 -46.68 16.93
C ALA A 279 29.71 -45.88 15.63
N LYS A 280 29.40 -44.58 15.65
CA LYS A 280 29.48 -43.65 14.49
C LYS A 280 30.68 -42.70 14.56
N GLU A 281 31.67 -43.01 15.39
CA GLU A 281 32.88 -42.22 15.55
C GLU A 281 34.11 -43.02 15.15
N TYR A 282 35.12 -42.32 14.66
CA TYR A 282 36.43 -42.88 14.36
C TYR A 282 37.52 -41.89 14.77
N VAL A 283 38.75 -42.40 14.88
CA VAL A 283 39.92 -41.60 15.18
C VAL A 283 41.10 -42.10 14.37
N ILE A 284 41.91 -41.15 13.89
CA ILE A 284 43.15 -41.43 13.18
C ILE A 284 44.30 -41.19 14.17
N ILE A 285 44.99 -42.28 14.52
CA ILE A 285 46.15 -42.26 15.42
C ILE A 285 47.41 -42.20 14.55
N HIS A 286 48.25 -41.19 14.80
CA HIS A 286 49.58 -41.09 14.22
C HIS A 286 50.60 -41.77 15.13
N HIS A 287 51.58 -42.43 14.51
CA HIS A 287 52.67 -43.15 15.17
C HIS A 287 52.18 -44.29 16.06
N PRO A 288 51.32 -45.20 15.56
CA PRO A 288 50.76 -46.26 16.37
C PRO A 288 51.86 -47.16 16.94
N VAL A 289 51.63 -47.67 18.15
CA VAL A 289 52.51 -48.64 18.80
C VAL A 289 52.28 -50.06 18.26
N ASP A 290 53.38 -50.74 17.93
CA ASP A 290 53.39 -52.15 17.57
C ASP A 290 53.20 -53.11 18.74
N ALA A 291 52.91 -54.37 18.43
CA ALA A 291 52.87 -55.45 19.42
C ALA A 291 54.19 -55.60 20.22
N THR A 292 55.31 -55.09 19.71
CA THR A 292 56.62 -55.05 20.36
C THR A 292 56.82 -53.84 21.28
N GLY A 293 55.86 -52.92 21.36
CA GLY A 293 55.93 -51.73 22.22
C GLY A 293 56.72 -50.55 21.63
N HIS A 294 56.97 -50.55 20.31
CA HIS A 294 57.67 -49.48 19.61
C HIS A 294 56.73 -48.70 18.67
N ASN A 295 56.95 -47.38 18.56
CA ASN A 295 56.16 -46.50 17.69
C ASN A 295 56.58 -46.62 16.22
N ARG A 296 55.60 -46.78 15.33
CA ARG A 296 55.82 -46.71 13.87
C ARG A 296 55.69 -45.28 13.37
N PHE A 297 56.79 -44.54 13.38
CA PHE A 297 56.80 -43.15 12.91
C PHE A 297 56.40 -43.03 11.42
N GLY A 298 55.56 -42.05 11.10
CA GLY A 298 55.01 -41.83 9.76
C GLY A 298 53.77 -42.68 9.40
N GLU A 299 53.49 -43.79 10.11
CA GLU A 299 52.27 -44.57 9.88
C GLU A 299 51.07 -44.00 10.63
N THR A 300 49.88 -44.25 10.08
CA THR A 300 48.61 -43.85 10.69
C THR A 300 47.65 -45.02 10.78
N LEU A 301 47.01 -45.17 11.94
CA LEU A 301 46.04 -46.23 12.23
C LEU A 301 44.66 -45.63 12.43
N VAL A 302 43.68 -46.10 11.66
CA VAL A 302 42.27 -45.74 11.86
C VAL A 302 41.63 -46.72 12.85
N ARG A 303 41.10 -46.21 13.96
CA ARG A 303 40.26 -46.99 14.89
C ARG A 303 38.81 -46.57 14.74
N ARG A 304 37.90 -47.54 14.66
CA ARG A 304 36.45 -47.35 14.52
C ARG A 304 35.66 -48.30 15.41
N GLY A 305 34.44 -47.91 15.74
CA GLY A 305 33.51 -48.72 16.53
C GLY A 305 33.60 -48.45 18.02
N GLU A 306 32.61 -48.97 18.76
CA GLU A 306 32.48 -48.77 20.21
C GLU A 306 33.70 -49.35 20.94
N CYS A 307 34.59 -48.46 21.37
CA CYS A 307 35.79 -48.85 22.07
C CYS A 307 36.28 -47.75 23.00
N THR A 308 36.93 -48.14 24.09
CA THR A 308 37.58 -47.24 25.03
C THR A 308 39.03 -47.65 25.14
N PHE A 309 39.95 -46.72 24.88
CA PHE A 309 41.38 -47.01 24.90
C PHE A 309 42.20 -45.80 25.34
N PHE A 310 43.44 -46.03 25.75
CA PHE A 310 44.41 -44.98 26.06
C PHE A 310 45.37 -44.80 24.90
N LEU A 311 45.69 -43.54 24.56
CA LEU A 311 46.75 -43.21 23.62
C LEU A 311 48.09 -43.57 24.24
N GLN A 312 48.88 -44.41 23.58
CA GLN A 312 50.20 -44.84 24.04
C GLN A 312 51.20 -43.66 24.02
N PRO A 313 52.38 -43.79 24.67
CA PRO A 313 53.41 -42.76 24.61
C PRO A 313 53.79 -42.43 23.16
N GLU A 314 53.87 -41.13 22.85
CA GLU A 314 54.17 -40.58 21.51
C GLU A 314 53.11 -40.79 20.40
N GLU A 315 52.01 -41.51 20.69
CA GLU A 315 50.83 -41.51 19.84
C GLU A 315 50.15 -40.13 19.87
N THR A 316 49.74 -39.64 18.69
CA THR A 316 49.04 -38.36 18.57
C THR A 316 47.77 -38.50 17.76
N MET A 317 46.76 -37.70 18.09
CA MET A 317 45.48 -37.62 17.36
C MET A 317 45.25 -36.17 16.90
N PRO A 318 45.85 -35.73 15.78
CA PRO A 318 45.82 -34.33 15.38
C PRO A 318 44.41 -33.80 15.10
N ARG A 319 43.49 -34.66 14.66
CA ARG A 319 42.09 -34.29 14.37
C ARG A 319 41.09 -34.69 15.46
N GLY A 320 41.57 -35.27 16.56
CA GLY A 320 40.70 -35.78 17.63
C GLY A 320 39.75 -36.89 17.15
N VAL A 321 38.62 -37.03 17.85
CA VAL A 321 37.55 -37.96 17.47
C VAL A 321 36.66 -37.31 16.42
N GLU A 322 36.52 -37.96 15.27
CA GLU A 322 35.71 -37.51 14.14
C GLU A 322 34.47 -38.40 13.95
N GLN A 323 33.41 -37.85 13.35
CA GLN A 323 32.21 -38.61 13.03
C GLN A 323 32.33 -39.27 11.66
N VAL A 324 31.87 -40.51 11.57
CA VAL A 324 31.77 -41.26 10.31
C VAL A 324 30.80 -40.54 9.37
N LEU A 325 31.21 -40.34 8.11
CA LEU A 325 30.40 -39.67 7.11
C LEU A 325 29.30 -40.62 6.62
N VAL A 326 28.07 -40.38 7.05
CA VAL A 326 26.90 -41.12 6.58
C VAL A 326 26.41 -40.49 5.27
N VAL A 327 26.50 -41.24 4.18
CA VAL A 327 26.08 -40.80 2.85
C VAL A 327 24.71 -41.40 2.56
N GLY A 328 23.69 -40.56 2.37
CA GLY A 328 22.34 -40.98 2.01
C GLY A 328 22.21 -41.49 0.56
N LYS A 329 21.06 -42.07 0.20
CA LYS A 329 20.78 -42.59 -1.16
C LYS A 329 20.83 -41.50 -2.25
N GLU A 330 20.53 -40.25 -1.90
CA GLU A 330 20.55 -39.09 -2.80
C GLU A 330 21.81 -38.22 -2.64
N GLU A 331 22.81 -38.76 -1.94
CA GLU A 331 24.06 -38.07 -1.63
C GLU A 331 25.25 -38.86 -2.19
N ALA A 332 26.33 -38.13 -2.47
CA ALA A 332 27.59 -38.70 -2.92
C ALA A 332 28.77 -37.87 -2.44
N LEU A 333 29.90 -38.53 -2.18
CA LEU A 333 31.16 -37.88 -1.83
C LEU A 333 32.05 -37.83 -3.06
N LEU A 334 32.54 -36.64 -3.41
CA LEU A 334 33.60 -36.47 -4.39
C LEU A 334 34.96 -36.55 -3.68
N LEU A 335 35.76 -37.52 -4.07
CA LEU A 335 37.05 -37.83 -3.49
C LEU A 335 38.16 -37.60 -4.50
N GLU A 336 39.34 -37.24 -4.00
CA GLU A 336 40.58 -37.08 -4.76
C GLU A 336 41.71 -37.85 -4.08
N ALA A 337 42.42 -38.67 -4.84
CA ALA A 337 43.55 -39.44 -4.32
C ALA A 337 44.77 -38.53 -4.17
N VAL A 338 45.36 -38.47 -2.97
CA VAL A 338 46.62 -37.76 -2.70
C VAL A 338 47.82 -38.62 -3.09
N CYS A 339 47.75 -39.91 -2.80
CA CYS A 339 48.72 -40.93 -3.21
C CYS A 339 48.00 -42.15 -3.82
N GLU A 340 48.75 -43.17 -4.25
CA GLU A 340 48.16 -44.37 -4.85
C GLU A 340 47.23 -45.07 -3.84
N TYR A 341 45.93 -45.01 -4.11
CA TYR A 341 44.90 -45.53 -3.21
C TYR A 341 44.17 -46.71 -3.86
N HIS A 342 43.93 -47.75 -3.07
CA HIS A 342 43.27 -48.98 -3.51
C HIS A 342 41.91 -49.10 -2.83
N ASP A 343 40.84 -48.89 -3.57
CA ASP A 343 39.46 -48.95 -3.07
C ASP A 343 38.73 -50.15 -3.67
N GLY A 344 38.50 -51.20 -2.88
CA GLY A 344 37.67 -52.36 -3.28
C GLY A 344 38.02 -53.00 -4.63
N GLY A 345 39.31 -52.99 -5.03
CA GLY A 345 39.81 -53.53 -6.30
C GLY A 345 40.03 -52.52 -7.42
N ARG A 346 39.69 -51.23 -7.23
CA ARG A 346 40.02 -50.13 -8.15
C ARG A 346 41.27 -49.39 -7.66
N LYS A 347 42.20 -49.17 -8.59
CA LYS A 347 43.42 -48.40 -8.34
C LYS A 347 43.20 -46.94 -8.72
N HIS A 348 43.39 -46.04 -7.76
CA HIS A 348 43.30 -44.60 -7.95
C HIS A 348 44.70 -44.02 -7.98
N GLN A 349 45.06 -43.41 -9.12
CA GLN A 349 46.31 -42.68 -9.24
C GLN A 349 46.22 -41.34 -8.50
N PRO A 350 47.36 -40.78 -8.04
CA PRO A 350 47.40 -39.45 -7.44
C PRO A 350 46.73 -38.41 -8.36
N GLY A 351 45.85 -37.57 -7.80
CA GLY A 351 45.07 -36.56 -8.51
C GLY A 351 43.81 -37.08 -9.22
N SER A 352 43.59 -38.41 -9.26
CA SER A 352 42.35 -38.95 -9.82
C SER A 352 41.16 -38.65 -8.91
N ARG A 353 40.02 -38.30 -9.52
CA ARG A 353 38.78 -37.97 -8.82
C ARG A 353 37.70 -39.01 -9.10
N TRP A 354 36.98 -39.42 -8.06
CA TRP A 354 35.86 -40.35 -8.19
C TRP A 354 34.77 -40.03 -7.19
N MET A 355 33.61 -40.64 -7.40
CA MET A 355 32.45 -40.47 -6.53
C MET A 355 32.11 -41.76 -5.80
N VAL A 356 31.86 -41.63 -4.50
CA VAL A 356 31.24 -42.67 -3.66
C VAL A 356 29.78 -42.30 -3.45
N ARG A 357 28.86 -43.13 -3.96
CA ARG A 357 27.41 -42.90 -3.86
C ARG A 357 26.85 -43.69 -2.68
N GLY A 358 25.93 -43.10 -1.92
CA GLY A 358 25.26 -43.79 -0.82
C GLY A 358 24.20 -44.81 -1.28
N PRO A 359 23.55 -45.54 -0.34
CA PRO A 359 23.69 -45.42 1.10
C PRO A 359 24.93 -46.16 1.65
N CYS A 360 25.86 -45.44 2.26
CA CYS A 360 27.04 -46.04 2.89
C CYS A 360 27.63 -45.16 4.00
N GLU A 361 28.36 -45.79 4.91
CA GLU A 361 29.21 -45.11 5.89
C GLU A 361 30.63 -45.02 5.33
N TYR A 362 31.16 -43.81 5.20
CA TYR A 362 32.47 -43.54 4.65
C TYR A 362 33.40 -42.95 5.71
N ILE A 363 34.62 -43.47 5.78
CA ILE A 363 35.69 -42.98 6.64
C ILE A 363 36.83 -42.53 5.73
N PRO A 364 37.19 -41.24 5.72
CA PRO A 364 38.27 -40.75 4.88
C PRO A 364 39.60 -41.33 5.36
N ALA A 365 40.31 -42.00 4.46
CA ALA A 365 41.69 -42.42 4.67
C ALA A 365 42.63 -41.22 4.46
N ASN A 366 43.83 -41.25 5.04
CA ASN A 366 44.79 -40.14 4.87
C ASN A 366 45.26 -39.99 3.42
N GLU A 367 45.23 -41.08 2.64
CA GLU A 367 45.56 -41.10 1.23
C GLU A 367 44.50 -40.42 0.35
N VAL A 368 43.31 -40.11 0.90
CA VAL A 368 42.17 -39.62 0.15
C VAL A 368 41.68 -38.29 0.73
N LYS A 369 41.59 -37.29 -0.14
CA LYS A 369 41.03 -35.98 0.19
C LYS A 369 39.56 -35.93 -0.22
N LEU A 370 38.68 -35.62 0.73
CA LEU A 370 37.29 -35.27 0.44
C LEU A 370 37.24 -33.86 -0.16
N LEU A 371 36.73 -33.73 -1.39
CA LEU A 371 36.57 -32.45 -2.08
C LEU A 371 35.20 -31.83 -1.84
N GLU A 372 34.14 -32.56 -2.17
CA GLU A 372 32.77 -32.03 -2.15
C GLU A 372 31.77 -33.08 -1.68
N HIS A 373 30.78 -32.62 -0.91
CA HIS A 373 29.59 -33.40 -0.58
C HIS A 373 28.47 -33.02 -1.57
N ARG A 374 28.13 -33.94 -2.47
CA ARG A 374 27.18 -33.71 -3.56
C ARG A 374 25.81 -34.28 -3.23
N ARG A 375 24.77 -33.55 -3.66
CA ARG A 375 23.37 -33.94 -3.51
C ARG A 375 22.68 -33.93 -4.86
N VAL A 376 21.67 -34.79 -5.01
CA VAL A 376 20.76 -34.71 -6.15
C VAL A 376 20.03 -33.35 -6.12
N MET A 377 20.09 -32.61 -7.21
CA MET A 377 19.32 -31.38 -7.41
C MET A 377 17.97 -31.76 -8.03
N ALA A 378 16.88 -31.47 -7.32
CA ALA A 378 15.54 -31.65 -7.86
C ALA A 378 15.24 -30.54 -8.88
N LEU A 379 15.11 -30.90 -10.16
CA LEU A 379 14.78 -29.97 -11.23
C LEU A 379 13.40 -30.32 -11.79
N ASP A 380 12.48 -29.36 -11.77
CA ASP A 380 11.16 -29.49 -12.39
C ASP A 380 11.23 -29.28 -13.91
N ARG A 381 10.15 -29.60 -14.65
CA ARG A 381 10.05 -29.57 -16.12
C ARG A 381 10.50 -28.25 -16.76
N ASN A 382 10.28 -27.12 -16.08
CA ASN A 382 10.61 -25.77 -16.54
C ASN A 382 11.88 -25.21 -15.89
N GLU A 383 12.63 -26.03 -15.15
CA GLU A 383 13.84 -25.66 -14.46
C GLU A 383 15.03 -26.47 -14.97
N GLY A 384 16.22 -25.88 -14.83
CA GLY A 384 17.45 -26.51 -15.28
C GLY A 384 18.68 -25.79 -14.77
N ILE A 385 19.82 -26.45 -14.96
CA ILE A 385 21.15 -25.97 -14.58
C ILE A 385 22.10 -26.09 -15.76
N TYR A 386 23.11 -25.24 -15.78
CA TYR A 386 24.24 -25.35 -16.69
C TYR A 386 25.33 -26.18 -16.05
N VAL A 387 25.81 -27.19 -16.78
CA VAL A 387 26.83 -28.11 -16.34
C VAL A 387 27.96 -28.08 -17.36
N MET A 388 29.20 -27.95 -16.86
CA MET A 388 30.42 -28.03 -17.64
C MET A 388 31.18 -29.29 -17.25
N ASN A 389 31.60 -30.05 -18.26
CA ASN A 389 32.51 -31.16 -18.05
C ASN A 389 33.96 -30.63 -18.03
N THR A 390 34.69 -30.88 -16.95
CA THR A 390 36.08 -30.42 -16.76
C THR A 390 37.08 -31.13 -17.66
N THR A 391 36.78 -32.35 -18.12
CA THR A 391 37.66 -33.12 -19.01
C THR A 391 37.49 -32.74 -20.47
N THR A 392 36.25 -32.51 -20.92
CA THR A 392 35.96 -32.18 -22.34
C THR A 392 35.79 -30.68 -22.58
N GLY A 393 35.59 -29.88 -21.53
CA GLY A 393 35.23 -28.46 -21.63
C GLY A 393 33.81 -28.22 -22.15
N GLU A 394 33.03 -29.26 -22.43
CA GLU A 394 31.70 -29.12 -22.99
C GLU A 394 30.71 -28.59 -21.95
N VAL A 395 30.03 -27.49 -22.29
CA VAL A 395 28.96 -26.91 -21.48
C VAL A 395 27.60 -27.26 -22.07
N ARG A 396 26.71 -27.81 -21.25
CA ARG A 396 25.33 -28.17 -21.64
C ARG A 396 24.31 -27.73 -20.59
N ALA A 397 23.07 -27.62 -21.01
CA ALA A 397 21.94 -27.39 -20.11
C ALA A 397 21.24 -28.72 -19.79
N VAL A 398 21.02 -28.99 -18.51
CA VAL A 398 20.24 -30.13 -18.02
C VAL A 398 18.92 -29.61 -17.48
N ILE A 399 17.79 -30.09 -18.01
CA ILE A 399 16.45 -29.52 -17.78
C ILE A 399 15.48 -30.66 -17.42
N GLY A 400 14.56 -30.41 -16.48
CA GLY A 400 13.34 -31.21 -16.33
C GLY A 400 13.46 -32.56 -15.65
N ARG A 401 14.61 -32.89 -15.07
CA ARG A 401 14.83 -34.16 -14.34
C ARG A 401 15.77 -33.95 -13.16
N PRO A 402 15.59 -34.68 -12.04
CA PRO A 402 16.54 -34.65 -10.94
C PRO A 402 17.93 -35.04 -11.44
N TYR A 403 18.94 -34.26 -11.08
CA TYR A 403 20.29 -34.44 -11.60
C TYR A 403 21.33 -34.34 -10.49
N MET A 404 22.28 -35.27 -10.50
CA MET A 404 23.48 -35.24 -9.66
C MET A 404 24.68 -35.05 -10.57
N LEU A 405 25.55 -34.10 -10.24
CA LEU A 405 26.78 -33.83 -10.97
C LEU A 405 27.70 -35.04 -10.92
N ASP A 406 28.22 -35.45 -12.08
CA ASP A 406 29.19 -36.54 -12.20
C ASP A 406 30.61 -36.12 -11.81
N SER A 407 31.54 -37.06 -11.62
CA SER A 407 32.88 -36.77 -11.05
C SER A 407 33.66 -35.67 -11.79
N ASN A 408 33.45 -35.56 -13.10
CA ASN A 408 34.10 -34.61 -13.99
C ASN A 408 33.19 -33.43 -14.34
N GLU A 409 32.10 -33.23 -13.63
CA GLU A 409 31.15 -32.16 -13.87
C GLU A 409 31.17 -31.12 -12.76
N VAL A 410 31.03 -29.86 -13.17
CA VAL A 410 30.89 -28.70 -12.30
C VAL A 410 29.75 -27.82 -12.80
N LEU A 411 29.14 -27.07 -11.89
CA LEU A 411 28.16 -26.05 -12.25
C LEU A 411 28.84 -24.93 -13.04
N TRP A 412 28.25 -24.55 -14.17
CA TRP A 412 28.79 -23.50 -15.03
C TRP A 412 27.99 -22.21 -14.90
N GLU A 413 28.66 -21.11 -14.61
CA GLU A 413 27.99 -19.81 -14.47
C GLU A 413 27.81 -19.13 -15.82
N LYS A 414 26.56 -18.93 -16.24
CA LYS A 414 26.26 -18.11 -17.41
C LYS A 414 26.24 -16.64 -17.01
N HIS A 415 27.25 -15.89 -17.40
CA HIS A 415 27.25 -14.43 -17.25
C HIS A 415 26.45 -13.78 -18.38
N LEU A 416 25.61 -12.81 -18.03
CA LEU A 416 24.88 -11.95 -18.96
C LEU A 416 25.25 -10.49 -18.70
N PRO A 417 25.20 -9.61 -19.71
CA PRO A 417 25.30 -8.17 -19.52
C PRO A 417 24.28 -7.68 -18.47
N LEU A 418 24.70 -6.76 -17.59
CA LEU A 418 23.84 -6.20 -16.53
C LEU A 418 22.53 -5.60 -17.08
N ALA A 419 22.59 -5.01 -18.27
CA ALA A 419 21.43 -4.49 -18.98
C ALA A 419 20.36 -5.56 -19.24
N ILE A 420 20.77 -6.79 -19.55
CA ILE A 420 19.85 -7.92 -19.80
C ILE A 420 19.32 -8.46 -18.47
N GLU A 421 20.17 -8.54 -17.44
CA GLU A 421 19.75 -9.02 -16.12
C GLU A 421 18.70 -8.10 -15.47
N GLU A 422 18.88 -6.77 -15.59
CA GLU A 422 17.89 -5.78 -15.16
C GLU A 422 16.57 -5.95 -15.92
N LEU A 423 16.64 -6.16 -17.23
CA LEU A 423 15.45 -6.35 -18.06
C LEU A 423 14.73 -7.68 -17.73
N LEU A 424 15.44 -8.75 -17.38
CA LEU A 424 14.84 -10.03 -16.98
C LEU A 424 14.07 -9.95 -15.66
N GLU A 425 14.48 -9.06 -14.75
CA GLU A 425 13.74 -8.77 -13.52
C GLU A 425 12.55 -7.83 -13.76
N SER A 426 12.58 -7.01 -14.82
CA SER A 426 11.49 -6.08 -15.14
C SER A 426 10.19 -6.81 -15.57
N PRO A 427 9.01 -6.28 -15.19
CA PRO A 427 7.75 -6.78 -15.71
C PRO A 427 7.70 -6.57 -17.23
N ASN A 428 7.37 -7.62 -17.98
CA ASN A 428 7.28 -7.64 -19.45
C ASN A 428 8.63 -7.50 -20.19
N GLY A 429 9.78 -7.56 -19.50
CA GLY A 429 11.09 -7.51 -20.16
C GLY A 429 11.39 -6.18 -20.86
N SER A 430 10.85 -5.06 -20.36
CA SER A 430 11.02 -3.72 -20.94
C SER A 430 11.19 -2.66 -19.87
N ILE A 431 12.18 -1.76 -20.03
CA ILE A 431 12.45 -0.65 -19.12
C ILE A 431 12.67 0.64 -19.91
N LYS A 432 12.27 1.79 -19.34
CA LYS A 432 12.67 3.09 -19.89
C LYS A 432 14.10 3.40 -19.48
N THR A 433 14.88 3.97 -20.39
CA THR A 433 16.29 4.31 -20.15
C THR A 433 16.46 5.28 -18.97
N CYS A 434 15.49 6.15 -18.69
CA CYS A 434 15.49 7.06 -17.54
C CYS A 434 15.18 6.39 -16.19
N GLU A 435 14.59 5.20 -16.21
CA GLU A 435 14.19 4.43 -15.01
C GLU A 435 15.26 3.38 -14.62
N ARG A 436 16.40 3.35 -15.32
CA ARG A 436 17.48 2.40 -15.04
C ARG A 436 18.16 2.69 -13.72
N ASN A 437 18.47 1.63 -12.99
CA ASN A 437 19.23 1.73 -11.77
C ASN A 437 20.74 1.56 -12.04
N ALA A 438 21.50 2.64 -11.93
CA ALA A 438 22.96 2.61 -12.13
C ALA A 438 23.69 1.71 -11.12
N GLY A 439 23.08 1.38 -9.97
CA GLY A 439 23.60 0.48 -8.95
C GLY A 439 22.96 -0.92 -8.96
N PHE A 440 22.37 -1.36 -10.08
CA PHE A 440 21.70 -2.65 -10.16
C PHE A 440 22.65 -3.82 -9.89
N VAL A 441 22.27 -4.69 -8.95
CA VAL A 441 22.98 -5.94 -8.64
C VAL A 441 22.01 -7.11 -8.83
N SER A 442 22.36 -7.98 -9.78
CA SER A 442 21.60 -9.19 -10.08
C SER A 442 21.59 -10.17 -8.93
N ARG A 443 20.39 -10.64 -8.54
CA ARG A 443 20.21 -11.66 -7.49
C ARG A 443 20.15 -13.08 -8.06
N ARG A 444 20.32 -13.24 -9.37
CA ARG A 444 20.18 -14.52 -10.07
C ARG A 444 21.32 -15.48 -9.75
N GLU A 445 20.96 -16.72 -9.42
CA GLU A 445 21.92 -17.83 -9.41
C GLU A 445 22.40 -18.13 -10.85
N LYS A 446 23.65 -17.79 -11.15
CA LYS A 446 24.17 -17.77 -12.53
C LYS A 446 24.24 -19.14 -13.20
N TYR A 447 24.34 -20.20 -12.41
CA TYR A 447 24.36 -21.57 -12.89
C TYR A 447 22.97 -22.12 -13.21
N ARG A 448 21.88 -21.47 -12.77
CA ARG A 448 20.52 -21.85 -13.18
C ARG A 448 20.23 -21.36 -14.58
N ILE A 449 19.40 -22.13 -15.28
CA ILE A 449 18.99 -21.83 -16.64
C ILE A 449 18.24 -20.50 -16.69
N VAL A 450 18.61 -19.66 -17.65
CA VAL A 450 17.94 -18.38 -17.85
C VAL A 450 16.62 -18.63 -18.54
N ARG A 451 15.53 -18.24 -17.89
CA ARG A 451 14.16 -18.38 -18.39
C ARG A 451 13.54 -17.02 -18.63
N PHE A 452 12.78 -16.89 -19.72
CA PHE A 452 12.02 -15.69 -20.03
C PHE A 452 10.66 -16.06 -20.62
N ASN A 453 9.58 -15.49 -20.09
CA ASN A 453 8.23 -15.76 -20.57
C ASN A 453 7.86 -14.75 -21.67
N VAL A 454 7.78 -15.21 -22.92
CA VAL A 454 7.41 -14.35 -24.05
C VAL A 454 5.90 -14.11 -24.03
N GLN A 455 5.51 -12.84 -24.09
CA GLN A 455 4.10 -12.46 -24.02
C GLN A 455 3.31 -12.82 -25.29
N HIS A 456 1.98 -12.79 -25.18
CA HIS A 456 1.10 -12.94 -26.33
C HIS A 456 1.39 -11.84 -27.36
N ASN A 457 1.39 -12.20 -28.64
CA ASN A 457 1.74 -11.31 -29.75
C ASN A 457 3.08 -10.59 -29.55
N ALA A 458 4.04 -11.27 -28.95
CA ALA A 458 5.42 -10.82 -28.86
C ALA A 458 6.37 -11.86 -29.44
N ALA A 459 7.53 -11.39 -29.88
CA ALA A 459 8.62 -12.21 -30.39
C ALA A 459 9.90 -11.88 -29.66
N VAL A 460 10.71 -12.89 -29.36
CA VAL A 460 12.08 -12.70 -28.84
C VAL A 460 13.07 -13.28 -29.83
N GLN A 461 14.12 -12.52 -30.09
CA GLN A 461 15.26 -12.99 -30.87
C GLN A 461 16.36 -13.46 -29.93
N ILE A 462 16.83 -14.68 -30.17
CA ILE A 462 17.90 -15.31 -29.41
C ILE A 462 19.01 -15.64 -30.40
N TYR A 463 20.22 -15.20 -30.10
CA TYR A 463 21.38 -15.48 -30.93
C TYR A 463 22.20 -16.61 -30.29
N ASP A 464 22.41 -17.70 -31.04
CA ASP A 464 23.31 -18.77 -30.62
C ASP A 464 24.70 -18.53 -31.22
N TYR A 465 25.68 -18.28 -30.35
CA TYR A 465 27.06 -18.03 -30.76
C TYR A 465 27.79 -19.30 -31.25
N ARG A 466 27.33 -20.49 -30.84
CA ARG A 466 27.94 -21.75 -31.26
C ARG A 466 27.54 -22.09 -32.70
N THR A 467 26.25 -21.98 -33.01
CA THR A 467 25.73 -22.26 -34.37
C THR A 467 25.73 -21.03 -35.28
N LYS A 468 26.00 -19.84 -34.74
CA LYS A 468 25.99 -18.53 -35.42
C LYS A 468 24.65 -18.21 -36.10
N LYS A 469 23.55 -18.75 -35.56
CA LYS A 469 22.20 -18.58 -36.11
C LYS A 469 21.29 -17.93 -35.07
N PRO A 470 20.55 -16.86 -35.44
CA PRO A 470 19.46 -16.39 -34.60
C PRO A 470 18.23 -17.28 -34.77
N ARG A 471 17.60 -17.61 -33.65
CA ARG A 471 16.27 -18.22 -33.61
C ARG A 471 15.27 -17.24 -33.01
N ILE A 472 14.09 -17.19 -33.62
CA ILE A 472 12.99 -16.35 -33.15
C ILE A 472 11.96 -17.23 -32.48
N VAL A 473 11.54 -16.82 -31.28
CA VAL A 473 10.49 -17.51 -30.53
C VAL A 473 9.30 -16.57 -30.40
N LEU A 474 8.16 -17.01 -30.93
CA LEU A 474 6.87 -16.34 -30.80
C LEU A 474 6.20 -16.77 -29.49
N GLY A 475 5.57 -15.81 -28.81
CA GLY A 475 4.78 -16.08 -27.61
C GLY A 475 3.34 -16.51 -27.92
N PRO A 476 2.62 -17.10 -26.94
CA PRO A 476 3.05 -17.30 -25.55
C PRO A 476 3.88 -18.58 -25.39
N ARG A 477 5.18 -18.46 -25.09
CA ARG A 477 6.06 -19.60 -24.86
C ARG A 477 7.17 -19.23 -23.87
N LEU A 478 7.50 -20.17 -22.98
CA LEU A 478 8.66 -20.05 -22.12
C LEU A 478 9.93 -20.33 -22.93
N VAL A 479 10.83 -19.35 -22.96
CA VAL A 479 12.16 -19.49 -23.52
C VAL A 479 13.11 -19.90 -22.41
N MET A 480 13.91 -20.93 -22.68
CA MET A 480 15.08 -21.30 -21.88
C MET A 480 16.32 -21.11 -22.77
N LEU A 481 17.32 -20.38 -22.26
CA LEU A 481 18.56 -20.16 -23.00
C LEU A 481 19.49 -21.37 -22.87
N ALA A 482 20.05 -21.81 -23.99
CA ALA A 482 21.20 -22.69 -24.01
C ALA A 482 22.46 -21.94 -23.51
N PRO A 483 23.56 -22.64 -23.16
CA PRO A 483 24.70 -21.98 -22.53
C PRO A 483 25.36 -20.90 -23.42
N HIS A 484 25.33 -21.10 -24.74
CA HIS A 484 25.95 -20.21 -25.74
C HIS A 484 24.92 -19.30 -26.42
N GLU A 485 23.70 -19.22 -25.88
CA GLU A 485 22.65 -18.35 -26.40
C GLU A 485 22.56 -17.05 -25.60
N GLU A 486 22.25 -15.95 -26.28
CA GLU A 486 21.97 -14.65 -25.65
C GLU A 486 20.74 -13.99 -26.26
N PHE A 487 20.09 -13.14 -25.46
CA PHE A 487 18.98 -12.32 -25.94
C PHE A 487 19.50 -11.12 -26.74
N THR A 488 18.83 -10.82 -27.85
CA THR A 488 19.03 -9.57 -28.56
C THR A 488 18.19 -8.47 -27.92
N VAL A 489 18.84 -7.42 -27.41
CA VAL A 489 18.16 -6.27 -26.81
C VAL A 489 17.76 -5.28 -27.90
N LEU A 490 16.50 -4.88 -27.87
CA LEU A 490 15.95 -3.83 -28.73
C LEU A 490 16.03 -2.48 -28.02
N SER A 491 16.43 -1.44 -28.75
CA SER A 491 16.45 -0.06 -28.28
C SER A 491 15.45 0.74 -29.11
N LEU A 492 14.31 1.06 -28.50
CA LEU A 492 13.16 1.66 -29.17
C LEU A 492 13.02 3.14 -28.81
N SER A 493 12.55 3.93 -29.78
CA SER A 493 12.12 5.30 -29.57
C SER A 493 10.86 5.37 -28.69
N GLY A 494 10.87 6.27 -27.73
CA GLY A 494 9.81 6.44 -26.72
C GLY A 494 9.46 7.90 -26.48
N GLY A 495 8.36 8.17 -25.77
CA GLY A 495 7.90 9.54 -25.46
C GLY A 495 7.05 10.22 -26.54
N THR A 496 6.60 11.43 -26.23
CA THR A 496 5.85 12.36 -27.11
C THR A 496 6.34 13.79 -26.83
N PRO A 497 7.29 14.36 -27.61
CA PRO A 497 7.81 13.86 -28.89
C PRO A 497 8.69 12.60 -28.76
N LYS A 498 8.84 11.85 -29.85
CA LYS A 498 9.66 10.63 -29.87
C LYS A 498 11.15 10.95 -29.70
N VAL A 499 11.76 10.37 -28.67
CA VAL A 499 13.19 10.45 -28.39
C VAL A 499 13.82 9.08 -28.67
N PRO A 500 14.92 9.01 -29.44
CA PRO A 500 15.61 7.76 -29.72
C PRO A 500 16.20 7.14 -28.45
N ASN A 501 16.31 5.80 -28.42
CA ASN A 501 16.89 5.03 -27.31
C ASN A 501 16.23 5.30 -25.93
N SER A 502 14.95 5.63 -25.92
CA SER A 502 14.21 5.94 -24.69
C SER A 502 13.74 4.68 -23.95
N MET A 503 13.56 3.55 -24.65
CA MET A 503 13.10 2.29 -24.06
C MET A 503 13.96 1.13 -24.55
N GLN A 504 14.35 0.24 -23.63
CA GLN A 504 14.99 -1.03 -23.97
C GLN A 504 14.03 -2.19 -23.70
N SER A 505 14.02 -3.20 -24.58
CA SER A 505 13.14 -4.36 -24.48
C SER A 505 13.82 -5.64 -24.96
N LEU A 506 13.58 -6.77 -24.29
CA LEU A 506 13.98 -8.11 -24.79
C LEU A 506 13.03 -8.62 -25.89
N GLN A 507 11.76 -8.22 -25.82
CA GLN A 507 10.72 -8.72 -26.71
C GLN A 507 10.21 -7.61 -27.63
N LEU A 508 9.96 -7.99 -28.88
CA LEU A 508 9.31 -7.18 -29.89
C LEU A 508 7.80 -7.43 -29.82
N PHE A 509 7.01 -6.39 -29.62
CA PHE A 509 5.56 -6.49 -29.71
C PHE A 509 5.11 -6.45 -31.17
N LEU A 510 4.40 -7.49 -31.61
CA LEU A 510 3.97 -7.67 -32.99
C LEU A 510 2.68 -6.91 -33.33
N GLY A 511 1.91 -6.46 -32.34
CA GLY A 511 0.65 -5.76 -32.56
C GLY A 511 -0.58 -6.69 -32.62
N PRO A 512 -1.77 -6.15 -32.91
CA PRO A 512 -2.04 -4.75 -33.26
C PRO A 512 -1.85 -3.81 -32.07
N ARG A 513 -1.13 -2.70 -32.29
CA ARG A 513 -0.89 -1.64 -31.30
C ARG A 513 -0.90 -0.27 -31.99
N PHE A 514 -0.82 0.79 -31.20
CA PHE A 514 -0.66 2.15 -31.72
C PHE A 514 0.54 2.83 -31.09
N SER A 515 1.13 3.77 -31.82
CA SER A 515 2.18 4.68 -31.34
C SER A 515 1.75 6.12 -31.61
N SER A 516 1.95 7.00 -30.64
CA SER A 516 1.71 8.44 -30.79
C SER A 516 3.01 9.22 -30.93
N ASP A 517 3.00 10.28 -31.72
CA ASP A 517 4.10 11.21 -31.88
C ASP A 517 3.59 12.65 -32.02
N THR A 518 4.45 13.61 -31.70
CA THR A 518 4.18 15.03 -31.83
C THR A 518 5.17 15.64 -32.79
N ILE A 519 4.69 16.12 -33.93
CA ILE A 519 5.50 16.74 -34.96
C ILE A 519 5.18 18.24 -35.06
N VAL A 520 6.21 19.04 -35.23
CA VAL A 520 6.06 20.46 -35.58
C VAL A 520 6.21 20.58 -37.09
N VAL A 521 5.24 21.24 -37.72
CA VAL A 521 5.15 21.48 -39.17
C VAL A 521 4.91 22.96 -39.43
N GLU A 522 5.20 23.40 -40.65
CA GLU A 522 5.00 24.78 -41.10
C GLU A 522 4.24 24.74 -42.43
N THR A 523 3.20 25.55 -42.57
CA THR A 523 2.39 25.69 -43.80
C THR A 523 3.06 26.65 -44.80
N SER A 524 2.54 26.73 -46.03
CA SER A 524 2.98 27.74 -47.02
C SER A 524 2.90 29.17 -46.48
N ASP A 525 1.85 29.48 -45.72
CA ASP A 525 1.61 30.77 -45.05
C ASP A 525 2.47 31.00 -43.79
N HIS A 526 3.50 30.17 -43.56
CA HIS A 526 4.37 30.21 -42.37
C HIS A 526 3.65 30.01 -41.02
N ALA A 527 2.47 29.37 -41.01
CA ALA A 527 1.80 29.01 -39.78
C ALA A 527 2.46 27.76 -39.18
N ARG A 528 3.02 27.89 -37.97
CA ARG A 528 3.66 26.78 -37.26
C ARG A 528 2.64 25.98 -36.47
N LEU A 529 2.44 24.73 -36.84
CA LEU A 529 1.48 23.82 -36.22
C LEU A 529 2.19 22.69 -35.49
N ARG A 530 1.67 22.37 -34.30
CA ARG A 530 2.00 21.18 -33.54
C ARG A 530 0.92 20.15 -33.80
N LEU A 531 1.28 19.10 -34.53
CA LEU A 531 0.39 17.99 -34.83
C LEU A 531 0.69 16.84 -33.88
N ARG A 532 -0.34 16.36 -33.19
CA ARG A 532 -0.29 15.11 -32.43
C ARG A 532 -0.92 14.01 -33.27
N LEU A 533 -0.10 13.07 -33.71
CA LEU A 533 -0.52 11.98 -34.59
C LEU A 533 -0.45 10.65 -33.83
N SER A 534 -1.41 9.77 -34.07
CA SER A 534 -1.34 8.37 -33.64
C SER A 534 -1.43 7.42 -34.84
N TYR A 535 -0.54 6.45 -34.85
CA TYR A 535 -0.40 5.49 -35.94
C TYR A 535 -0.79 4.11 -35.43
N ASN A 536 -1.76 3.47 -36.07
CA ASN A 536 -2.14 2.08 -35.79
C ASN A 536 -1.30 1.14 -36.63
N TRP A 537 -0.61 0.19 -36.00
CA TRP A 537 0.36 -0.67 -36.66
C TRP A 537 0.32 -2.10 -36.16
N TYR A 538 0.81 -3.00 -37.01
CA TYR A 538 1.08 -4.40 -36.68
C TYR A 538 2.21 -4.94 -37.57
N PHE A 539 2.78 -6.08 -37.18
CA PHE A 539 3.74 -6.82 -37.98
C PHE A 539 3.05 -7.97 -38.73
N ASP A 540 3.23 -8.01 -40.04
CA ASP A 540 2.68 -9.03 -40.93
C ASP A 540 3.67 -10.21 -41.05
N ILE A 541 3.61 -11.15 -40.10
CA ILE A 541 4.57 -12.26 -39.98
C ILE A 541 3.86 -13.60 -40.15
N ASP A 542 4.46 -14.50 -40.92
CA ASP A 542 4.08 -15.91 -40.95
C ASP A 542 4.42 -16.57 -39.60
N ARG A 543 3.37 -16.99 -38.88
CA ARG A 543 3.49 -17.61 -37.55
C ARG A 543 4.10 -19.01 -37.58
N ALA A 544 4.06 -19.69 -38.73
CA ALA A 544 4.63 -21.03 -38.86
C ALA A 544 6.16 -20.97 -38.99
N ASN A 545 6.68 -20.03 -39.80
CA ASN A 545 8.10 -19.84 -40.02
C ASN A 545 8.48 -18.36 -39.81
N PRO A 546 8.80 -17.93 -38.57
CA PRO A 546 9.13 -16.54 -38.30
C PRO A 546 10.40 -16.13 -39.04
N SER A 547 10.28 -15.12 -39.90
CA SER A 547 11.40 -14.60 -40.68
C SER A 547 12.34 -13.76 -39.81
N GLN A 548 13.64 -13.81 -40.09
CA GLN A 548 14.64 -12.98 -39.39
C GLN A 548 14.51 -11.48 -39.73
N ARG A 549 13.76 -11.14 -40.78
CA ARG A 549 13.57 -9.76 -41.26
C ARG A 549 12.88 -8.87 -40.22
N THR A 550 12.01 -9.44 -39.41
CA THR A 550 11.26 -8.70 -38.38
C THR A 550 12.17 -7.90 -37.43
N PHE A 551 13.36 -8.44 -37.12
CA PHE A 551 14.34 -7.80 -36.22
C PHE A 551 15.43 -7.02 -36.97
N SER A 552 15.36 -6.90 -38.29
CA SER A 552 16.39 -6.21 -39.09
C SER A 552 16.48 -4.71 -38.80
N VAL A 553 15.39 -4.09 -38.34
CA VAL A 553 15.35 -2.68 -37.97
C VAL A 553 15.38 -2.56 -36.44
N PRO A 554 16.48 -2.06 -35.83
CA PRO A 554 16.62 -2.00 -34.37
C PRO A 554 15.58 -1.11 -33.68
N ASP A 555 15.28 0.05 -34.29
CA ASP A 555 14.27 1.01 -33.81
C ASP A 555 13.19 1.24 -34.85
N PHE A 556 12.28 0.26 -34.98
CA PHE A 556 11.19 0.35 -35.95
C PHE A 556 10.22 1.50 -35.66
N ILE A 557 10.03 1.89 -34.39
CA ILE A 557 9.14 2.99 -34.00
C ILE A 557 9.75 4.31 -34.44
N GLY A 558 11.04 4.52 -34.15
CA GLY A 558 11.77 5.72 -34.54
C GLY A 558 11.82 5.88 -36.06
N ASP A 559 12.11 4.81 -36.79
CA ASP A 559 12.17 4.83 -38.26
C ASP A 559 10.79 5.11 -38.89
N CYS A 560 9.73 4.49 -38.35
CA CYS A 560 8.35 4.76 -38.74
C CYS A 560 7.98 6.24 -38.52
N CYS A 561 8.14 6.74 -37.29
CA CYS A 561 7.80 8.12 -36.94
C CYS A 561 8.61 9.13 -37.75
N LYS A 562 9.91 8.88 -37.98
CA LYS A 562 10.77 9.74 -38.80
C LYS A 562 10.30 9.80 -40.26
N THR A 563 9.97 8.65 -40.84
CA THR A 563 9.46 8.56 -42.22
C THR A 563 8.13 9.29 -42.37
N ILE A 564 7.19 9.06 -41.45
CA ILE A 564 5.88 9.71 -41.46
C ILE A 564 6.03 11.22 -41.24
N ALA A 565 6.81 11.65 -40.24
CA ALA A 565 7.06 13.05 -39.98
C ALA A 565 7.65 13.78 -41.19
N SER A 566 8.56 13.14 -41.92
CA SER A 566 9.12 13.69 -43.17
C SER A 566 8.07 13.87 -44.26
N ARG A 567 7.19 12.88 -44.46
CA ARG A 567 6.10 12.95 -45.45
C ARG A 567 5.07 14.01 -45.11
N VAL A 568 4.67 14.09 -43.84
CA VAL A 568 3.70 15.09 -43.37
C VAL A 568 4.27 16.49 -43.46
N ARG A 569 5.53 16.73 -43.03
CA ARG A 569 6.17 18.05 -43.18
C ARG A 569 6.22 18.50 -44.63
N GLY A 570 6.56 17.61 -45.56
CA GLY A 570 6.63 17.92 -46.99
C GLY A 570 5.27 18.30 -47.58
N ALA A 571 4.20 17.58 -47.20
CA ALA A 571 2.85 17.86 -47.71
C ALA A 571 2.22 19.12 -47.09
N VAL A 572 2.42 19.35 -45.79
CA VAL A 572 1.87 20.52 -45.10
C VAL A 572 2.53 21.82 -45.57
N ALA A 573 3.83 21.78 -45.89
CA ALA A 573 4.53 22.95 -46.42
C ALA A 573 4.03 23.42 -47.79
N ALA A 574 3.30 22.57 -48.53
CA ALA A 574 2.74 22.89 -49.84
C ALA A 574 1.31 23.45 -49.76
N GLU A 575 0.67 23.44 -48.59
CA GLU A 575 -0.72 23.84 -48.40
C GLU A 575 -0.86 25.04 -47.45
N ASP A 576 -1.86 25.86 -47.72
CA ASP A 576 -2.23 27.03 -46.91
C ASP A 576 -2.87 26.60 -45.59
N PHE A 577 -2.84 27.48 -44.58
CA PHE A 577 -3.30 27.13 -43.23
C PHE A 577 -4.79 26.76 -43.19
N ASP A 578 -5.67 27.51 -43.87
CA ASP A 578 -7.12 27.24 -43.88
C ASP A 578 -7.45 25.95 -44.67
N SER A 579 -6.79 25.73 -45.80
CA SER A 579 -6.90 24.50 -46.60
C SER A 579 -6.54 23.28 -45.75
N PHE A 580 -5.41 23.38 -45.04
CA PHE A 580 -4.96 22.33 -44.14
C PHE A 580 -5.88 22.15 -42.93
N HIS A 581 -6.37 23.22 -42.30
CA HIS A 581 -7.25 23.12 -41.13
C HIS A 581 -8.57 22.39 -41.46
N ARG A 582 -9.17 22.66 -42.63
CA ARG A 582 -10.41 21.98 -43.07
C ARG A 582 -10.19 20.54 -43.52
N ASN A 583 -9.06 20.24 -44.16
CA ASN A 583 -8.80 18.95 -44.82
C ASN A 583 -7.65 18.14 -44.19
N SER A 584 -7.23 18.47 -42.97
CA SER A 584 -6.03 17.94 -42.30
C SER A 584 -5.95 16.41 -42.34
N ALA A 585 -7.03 15.71 -42.01
CA ALA A 585 -7.11 14.26 -42.03
C ALA A 585 -6.89 13.67 -43.43
N LYS A 586 -7.45 14.29 -44.48
CA LYS A 586 -7.31 13.82 -45.87
C LYS A 586 -5.89 14.07 -46.38
N ILE A 587 -5.35 15.27 -46.14
CA ILE A 587 -4.00 15.65 -46.57
C ILE A 587 -2.94 14.75 -45.94
N ILE A 588 -3.03 14.51 -44.63
CA ILE A 588 -2.07 13.66 -43.90
C ILE A 588 -2.16 12.21 -44.38
N ARG A 589 -3.37 11.67 -44.60
CA ARG A 589 -3.52 10.29 -45.10
C ARG A 589 -2.95 10.12 -46.50
N ILE A 590 -3.22 11.06 -47.40
CA ILE A 590 -2.66 11.05 -48.76
C ILE A 590 -1.14 11.18 -48.72
N ALA A 591 -0.60 12.08 -47.90
CA ALA A 591 0.83 12.31 -47.78
C ALA A 591 1.59 11.05 -47.31
N VAL A 592 1.00 10.30 -46.38
CA VAL A 592 1.68 9.16 -45.77
C VAL A 592 1.46 7.86 -46.54
N PHE A 593 0.24 7.56 -46.98
CA PHE A 593 -0.04 6.32 -47.70
C PHE A 593 0.25 6.43 -49.20
N GLY A 594 0.25 7.64 -49.75
CA GLY A 594 0.32 7.88 -51.19
C GLY A 594 -1.04 7.64 -51.87
N VAL A 595 -1.06 7.86 -53.18
CA VAL A 595 -2.24 7.71 -54.03
C VAL A 595 -2.12 6.43 -54.85
N ASP A 596 -3.23 5.73 -55.07
CA ASP A 596 -3.37 4.60 -56.00
C ASP A 596 -3.51 5.08 -57.45
N GLU A 597 -3.38 4.18 -58.42
CA GLU A 597 -3.48 4.49 -59.86
C GLU A 597 -4.83 5.12 -60.27
N VAL A 598 -5.85 5.01 -59.41
CA VAL A 598 -7.21 5.53 -59.58
C VAL A 598 -7.43 6.89 -58.87
N GLY A 599 -6.44 7.40 -58.13
CA GLY A 599 -6.54 8.70 -57.44
C GLY A 599 -7.00 8.64 -55.97
N GLU A 600 -7.25 7.45 -55.40
CA GLU A 600 -7.63 7.27 -53.98
C GLU A 600 -6.41 7.02 -53.07
N ALA A 601 -6.54 7.30 -51.77
CA ALA A 601 -5.46 7.07 -50.80
C ALA A 601 -5.28 5.58 -50.50
N LYS A 602 -4.04 5.09 -50.56
CA LYS A 602 -3.69 3.71 -50.20
C LYS A 602 -4.14 3.35 -48.80
N LYS A 603 -4.50 2.08 -48.60
CA LYS A 603 -5.04 1.59 -47.31
C LYS A 603 -4.00 1.38 -46.22
N ASN A 604 -2.74 1.14 -46.58
CA ASN A 604 -1.68 0.86 -45.61
C ASN A 604 -0.30 1.29 -46.14
N LEU A 605 0.63 1.50 -45.22
CA LEU A 605 2.05 1.74 -45.50
C LEU A 605 2.84 0.53 -44.99
N ARG A 606 3.44 -0.23 -45.90
CA ARG A 606 4.30 -1.39 -45.58
C ARG A 606 5.77 -1.02 -45.66
N PHE A 607 6.52 -1.35 -44.62
CA PHE A 607 7.98 -1.26 -44.58
C PHE A 607 8.56 -2.63 -44.96
N ASN A 608 9.14 -2.73 -46.16
CA ASN A 608 9.65 -4.00 -46.69
C ASN A 608 10.86 -4.56 -45.93
N ALA A 609 11.54 -3.73 -45.12
CA ALA A 609 12.73 -4.13 -44.38
C ALA A 609 12.43 -5.07 -43.20
N ASN A 610 11.27 -4.90 -42.55
CA ASN A 610 10.91 -5.61 -41.32
C ASN A 610 9.45 -6.10 -41.27
N ASP A 611 8.74 -6.06 -42.40
CA ASP A 611 7.32 -6.43 -42.52
C ASP A 611 6.39 -5.68 -41.56
N PHE A 612 6.79 -4.47 -41.18
CA PHE A 612 6.00 -3.57 -40.35
C PHE A 612 4.96 -2.84 -41.20
N VAL A 613 3.70 -2.84 -40.75
CA VAL A 613 2.57 -2.27 -41.50
C VAL A 613 1.85 -1.24 -40.64
N VAL A 614 1.74 -0.02 -41.17
CA VAL A 614 0.89 1.04 -40.63
C VAL A 614 -0.44 1.01 -41.36
N THR A 615 -1.54 0.88 -40.62
CA THR A 615 -2.90 0.70 -41.15
C THR A 615 -3.70 1.99 -41.17
N ASN A 616 -3.56 2.81 -40.13
CA ASN A 616 -4.34 4.03 -39.99
C ASN A 616 -3.54 5.10 -39.28
N ILE A 617 -3.87 6.35 -39.57
CA ILE A 617 -3.24 7.54 -39.00
C ILE A 617 -4.36 8.45 -38.52
N ASP A 618 -4.42 8.63 -37.21
CA ASP A 618 -5.39 9.47 -36.55
C ASP A 618 -4.72 10.78 -36.13
N VAL A 619 -5.30 11.90 -36.56
CA VAL A 619 -4.88 13.25 -36.17
C VAL A 619 -5.60 13.57 -34.87
N GLN A 620 -4.89 13.51 -33.73
CA GLN A 620 -5.48 13.74 -32.41
C GLN A 620 -5.68 15.23 -32.14
N SER A 621 -4.69 16.05 -32.49
CA SER A 621 -4.79 17.50 -32.39
C SER A 621 -3.90 18.19 -33.43
N ALA A 622 -4.34 19.36 -33.86
CA ALA A 622 -3.60 20.27 -34.73
C ALA A 622 -3.67 21.68 -34.12
N GLU A 623 -2.64 22.06 -33.37
CA GLU A 623 -2.63 23.31 -32.61
C GLU A 623 -1.58 24.29 -33.18
N PRO A 624 -1.93 25.58 -33.38
CA PRO A 624 -0.94 26.62 -33.61
C PRO A 624 0.05 26.70 -32.45
N THR A 625 1.33 26.76 -32.79
CA THR A 625 2.40 26.91 -31.79
C THR A 625 2.52 28.37 -31.32
N ASP A 626 2.13 29.32 -32.18
CA ASP A 626 2.13 30.74 -31.88
C ASP A 626 0.81 31.15 -31.20
N GLU A 627 0.94 31.81 -30.05
CA GLU A 627 -0.16 32.31 -29.23
C GLU A 627 -0.98 33.37 -29.99
N LYS A 628 -0.32 34.23 -30.78
CA LYS A 628 -1.02 35.26 -31.58
C LYS A 628 -1.96 34.67 -32.62
N THR A 629 -1.55 33.58 -33.27
CA THR A 629 -2.37 32.88 -34.27
C THR A 629 -3.55 32.20 -33.59
N ARG A 630 -3.35 31.59 -32.41
CA ARG A 630 -4.42 30.99 -31.60
C ARG A 630 -5.47 32.03 -31.20
N ASP A 631 -5.05 33.19 -30.70
CA ASP A 631 -5.96 34.26 -30.29
C ASP A 631 -6.74 34.84 -31.48
N SER A 632 -6.09 34.91 -32.65
CA SER A 632 -6.73 35.34 -33.89
C SER A 632 -7.82 34.36 -34.36
N LEU A 633 -7.58 33.05 -34.22
CA LEU A 633 -8.59 32.02 -34.50
C LEU A 633 -9.75 32.09 -33.51
N GLN A 634 -9.48 32.32 -32.23
CA GLN A 634 -10.52 32.45 -31.22
C GLN A 634 -11.45 33.64 -31.51
N LYS A 635 -10.89 34.79 -31.93
CA LYS A 635 -11.69 35.94 -32.39
C LYS A 635 -12.55 35.60 -33.61
N SER A 636 -12.01 34.84 -34.57
CA SER A 636 -12.76 34.39 -35.74
C SER A 636 -13.96 33.49 -35.36
N VAL A 637 -13.77 32.55 -34.43
CA VAL A 637 -14.85 31.69 -33.91
C VAL A 637 -15.91 32.52 -33.17
N GLN A 638 -15.49 33.49 -32.34
CA GLN A 638 -16.42 34.39 -31.66
C GLN A 638 -17.28 35.18 -32.66
N LEU A 639 -16.67 35.73 -33.71
CA LEU A 639 -17.39 36.43 -34.78
C LEU A 639 -18.36 35.50 -35.51
N ALA A 640 -17.96 34.25 -35.80
CA ALA A 640 -18.84 33.27 -36.43
C ALA A 640 -20.08 32.96 -35.56
N ILE A 641 -19.90 32.77 -34.25
CA ILE A 641 -21.02 32.58 -33.30
C ILE A 641 -21.90 33.83 -33.27
N GLU A 642 -21.33 35.02 -33.23
CA GLU A 642 -22.09 36.28 -33.25
C GLU A 642 -22.93 36.41 -34.54
N ILE A 643 -22.36 36.07 -35.70
CA ILE A 643 -23.06 36.08 -36.98
C ILE A 643 -24.22 35.09 -36.98
N THR A 644 -24.00 33.84 -36.53
CA THR A 644 -25.08 32.83 -36.46
C THR A 644 -26.18 33.23 -35.48
N THR A 645 -25.82 33.83 -34.33
CA THR A 645 -26.78 34.33 -33.33
C THR A 645 -27.60 35.48 -33.91
N LYS A 646 -26.97 36.47 -34.55
CA LYS A 646 -27.68 37.58 -35.22
C LYS A 646 -28.56 37.08 -36.35
N SER A 647 -28.12 36.07 -37.11
CA SER A 647 -28.91 35.47 -38.18
C SER A 647 -30.14 34.74 -37.63
N GLN A 648 -29.99 33.96 -36.56
CA GLN A 648 -31.13 33.31 -35.88
C GLN A 648 -32.08 34.33 -35.25
N GLU A 649 -31.56 35.38 -34.62
CA GLU A 649 -32.36 36.47 -34.06
C GLU A 649 -33.16 37.19 -35.16
N ALA A 650 -32.52 37.50 -36.29
CA ALA A 650 -33.19 38.09 -37.44
C ALA A 650 -34.28 37.17 -38.00
N ALA A 651 -34.00 35.86 -38.15
CA ALA A 651 -34.99 34.88 -38.61
C ALA A 651 -36.18 34.75 -37.64
N ALA A 652 -35.94 34.75 -36.33
CA ALA A 652 -36.99 34.71 -35.32
C ALA A 652 -37.84 36.00 -35.33
N ARG A 653 -37.20 37.17 -35.47
CA ARG A 653 -37.90 38.46 -35.64
C ARG A 653 -38.79 38.44 -36.89
N HIS A 654 -38.27 38.05 -38.04
CA HIS A 654 -39.04 37.93 -39.27
C HIS A 654 -40.18 36.91 -39.17
N GLY A 655 -39.96 35.77 -38.51
CA GLY A 655 -41.00 34.78 -38.24
C GLY A 655 -42.12 35.32 -37.35
N ASN A 656 -41.79 36.12 -36.32
CA ASN A 656 -42.78 36.79 -35.48
C ASN A 656 -43.56 37.87 -36.24
N GLU A 657 -42.89 38.65 -37.08
CA GLU A 657 -43.52 39.66 -37.94
C GLU A 657 -44.56 39.03 -38.87
N LEU A 658 -44.20 37.92 -39.51
CA LEU A 658 -45.07 37.19 -40.45
C LEU A 658 -46.30 36.62 -39.72
N LYS A 659 -46.12 36.00 -38.55
CA LYS A 659 -47.24 35.53 -37.70
C LYS A 659 -48.14 36.68 -37.25
N ASN A 660 -47.57 37.82 -36.88
CA ASN A 660 -48.35 39.00 -36.52
C ASN A 660 -49.17 39.53 -37.70
N GLN A 661 -48.60 39.52 -38.91
CA GLN A 661 -49.32 39.94 -40.11
C GLN A 661 -50.44 38.96 -40.49
N GLU A 662 -50.18 37.65 -40.39
CA GLU A 662 -51.19 36.60 -40.59
C GLU A 662 -52.35 36.72 -39.58
N ALA A 663 -52.03 36.89 -38.29
CA ALA A 663 -53.04 37.11 -37.24
C ALA A 663 -53.87 38.37 -37.48
N LYS A 664 -53.23 39.48 -37.90
CA LYS A 664 -53.95 40.72 -38.28
C LYS A 664 -54.86 40.50 -39.48
N GLY A 665 -54.38 39.81 -40.52
CA GLY A 665 -55.18 39.48 -41.71
C GLY A 665 -56.38 38.59 -41.37
N HIS A 666 -56.20 37.59 -40.50
CA HIS A 666 -57.30 36.75 -40.01
C HIS A 666 -58.34 37.55 -39.22
N LEU A 667 -57.90 38.42 -38.31
CA LEU A 667 -58.78 39.29 -37.52
C LEU A 667 -59.58 40.25 -38.42
N GLU A 668 -58.95 40.83 -39.44
CA GLU A 668 -59.64 41.70 -40.41
C GLU A 668 -60.67 40.93 -41.25
N ARG A 669 -60.32 39.72 -41.70
CA ARG A 669 -61.26 38.85 -42.41
C ARG A 669 -62.44 38.46 -41.53
N GLN A 670 -62.20 38.14 -40.26
CA GLN A 670 -63.27 37.81 -39.31
C GLN A 670 -64.18 39.01 -39.07
N LYS A 671 -63.63 40.22 -38.88
CA LYS A 671 -64.42 41.46 -38.80
C LYS A 671 -65.26 41.72 -40.05
N LEU A 672 -64.76 41.38 -41.24
CA LEU A 672 -65.52 41.50 -42.49
C LEU A 672 -66.67 40.49 -42.55
N ILE A 673 -66.44 39.23 -42.13
CA ILE A 673 -67.49 38.21 -42.05
C ILE A 673 -68.59 38.67 -41.08
N ASP A 674 -68.22 39.13 -39.89
CA ASP A 674 -69.18 39.64 -38.91
C ASP A 674 -70.00 40.81 -39.48
N LYS A 675 -69.34 41.75 -40.20
CA LYS A 675 -70.03 42.86 -40.88
C LYS A 675 -70.97 42.36 -41.98
N ILE A 676 -70.58 41.35 -42.75
CA ILE A 676 -71.42 40.75 -43.79
C ILE A 676 -72.65 40.09 -43.14
N GLU A 677 -72.50 39.39 -42.01
CA GLU A 677 -73.62 38.81 -41.28
C GLU A 677 -74.58 39.89 -40.75
N VAL A 678 -74.04 40.98 -40.20
CA VAL A 678 -74.83 42.14 -39.78
C VAL A 678 -75.58 42.76 -40.96
N GLU A 679 -74.93 42.96 -42.11
CA GLU A 679 -75.59 43.52 -43.31
C GLU A 679 -76.61 42.55 -43.92
N ASN A 680 -76.38 41.23 -43.87
CA ASN A 680 -77.37 40.21 -44.27
C ASN A 680 -78.60 40.22 -43.34
N ALA A 681 -78.42 40.40 -42.04
CA ALA A 681 -79.53 40.58 -41.11
C ALA A 681 -80.25 41.92 -41.36
N ARG A 682 -79.49 42.98 -41.66
CA ARG A 682 -80.01 44.31 -41.96
C ARG A 682 -80.85 44.34 -43.23
N THR A 683 -80.40 43.68 -44.30
CA THR A 683 -81.15 43.57 -45.56
C THR A 683 -82.47 42.83 -45.35
N LYS A 684 -82.47 41.71 -44.62
CA LYS A 684 -83.71 41.01 -44.23
C LYS A 684 -84.65 41.91 -43.41
N TRP A 685 -84.11 42.67 -42.47
CA TRP A 685 -84.89 43.62 -41.69
C TRP A 685 -85.47 44.74 -42.56
N LEU A 686 -84.68 45.30 -43.48
CA LEU A 686 -85.13 46.31 -44.45
C LEU A 686 -86.21 45.76 -45.40
N GLU A 687 -86.10 44.51 -45.85
CA GLU A 687 -87.16 43.86 -46.63
C GLU A 687 -88.47 43.74 -45.84
N LEU A 688 -88.39 43.33 -44.56
CA LEU A 688 -89.56 43.25 -43.68
C LEU A 688 -90.14 44.64 -43.41
N GLN A 689 -89.30 45.65 -43.19
CA GLN A 689 -89.71 47.03 -43.02
C GLN A 689 -90.41 47.55 -44.29
N ALA A 690 -89.83 47.37 -45.46
CA ALA A 690 -90.42 47.78 -46.73
C ALA A 690 -91.75 47.06 -47.01
N LYS A 691 -91.87 45.77 -46.66
CA LYS A 691 -93.15 45.04 -46.71
C LYS A 691 -94.18 45.64 -45.75
N SER A 692 -93.77 45.99 -44.53
CA SER A 692 -94.65 46.63 -43.54
C SER A 692 -95.10 48.02 -44.01
N GLU A 693 -94.19 48.82 -44.55
CA GLU A 693 -94.47 50.14 -45.11
C GLU A 693 -95.38 50.03 -46.34
N ALA A 694 -95.17 49.06 -47.22
CA ALA A 694 -96.04 48.81 -48.36
C ALA A 694 -97.46 48.41 -47.91
N VAL A 695 -97.59 47.54 -46.90
CA VAL A 695 -98.89 47.19 -46.31
C VAL A 695 -99.55 48.40 -45.66
N GLN A 696 -98.78 49.24 -44.95
CA GLN A 696 -99.29 50.46 -44.32
C GLN A 696 -99.77 51.47 -45.36
N ALA A 697 -98.98 51.75 -46.39
CA ALA A 697 -99.34 52.67 -47.48
C ALA A 697 -100.53 52.16 -48.29
N SER A 698 -100.58 50.86 -48.58
CA SER A 698 -101.73 50.21 -49.23
C SER A 698 -102.98 50.27 -48.34
N GLY A 699 -102.85 49.99 -47.03
CA GLY A 699 -103.93 50.08 -46.07
C GLY A 699 -104.49 51.50 -45.95
N GLN A 700 -103.63 52.52 -45.86
CA GLN A 700 -104.03 53.92 -45.87
C GLN A 700 -104.74 54.29 -47.18
N SER A 701 -104.19 53.93 -48.33
CA SER A 701 -104.78 54.24 -49.64
C SER A 701 -106.14 53.57 -49.83
N ILE A 702 -106.28 52.30 -49.44
CA ILE A 702 -107.55 51.56 -49.51
C ILE A 702 -108.58 52.16 -48.54
N ALA A 703 -108.16 52.52 -47.32
CA ALA A 703 -109.05 53.14 -46.33
C ALA A 703 -109.52 54.52 -46.81
N GLU A 704 -108.63 55.36 -47.33
CA GLU A 704 -108.99 56.65 -47.92
C GLU A 704 -109.90 56.50 -49.14
N ALA A 705 -109.60 55.56 -50.05
CA ALA A 705 -110.41 55.32 -51.23
C ALA A 705 -111.83 54.83 -50.86
N LYS A 706 -111.94 53.92 -49.87
CA LYS A 706 -113.24 53.48 -49.34
C LYS A 706 -114.00 54.61 -48.67
N ALA A 707 -113.33 55.40 -47.81
CA ALA A 707 -113.95 56.53 -47.14
C ALA A 707 -114.45 57.59 -48.14
N ARG A 708 -113.67 57.90 -49.19
CA ARG A 708 -114.11 58.80 -50.27
C ARG A 708 -115.27 58.23 -51.07
N ALA A 709 -115.26 56.93 -51.39
CA ALA A 709 -116.35 56.30 -52.11
C ALA A 709 -117.66 56.29 -51.29
N GLU A 710 -117.58 56.02 -49.99
CA GLU A 710 -118.74 56.11 -49.08
C GLU A 710 -119.23 57.55 -48.92
N ALA A 711 -118.32 58.53 -48.79
CA ALA A 711 -118.69 59.94 -48.74
C ALA A 711 -119.44 60.40 -50.02
N LEU A 712 -118.94 60.02 -51.20
CA LEU A 712 -119.61 60.31 -52.48
C LEU A 712 -120.97 59.61 -52.59
N LEU A 713 -121.10 58.37 -52.11
CA LEU A 713 -122.38 57.67 -52.07
C LEU A 713 -123.42 58.42 -51.22
N ILE A 714 -123.01 58.90 -50.05
CA ILE A 714 -123.87 59.71 -49.17
C ILE A 714 -124.24 61.03 -49.85
N GLU A 715 -123.28 61.70 -50.47
CA GLU A 715 -123.50 62.97 -51.20
C GLU A 715 -124.53 62.79 -52.32
N VAL A 716 -124.36 61.78 -53.19
CA VAL A 716 -125.29 61.46 -54.29
C VAL A 716 -126.68 61.11 -53.76
N GLN A 717 -126.78 60.33 -52.68
CA GLN A 717 -128.07 60.03 -52.04
C GLN A 717 -128.73 61.29 -51.48
N SER A 718 -127.96 62.19 -50.87
CA SER A 718 -128.47 63.46 -50.36
C SER A 718 -128.94 64.38 -51.49
N GLU A 719 -128.22 64.43 -52.62
CA GLU A 719 -128.61 65.21 -53.80
C GLU A 719 -129.88 64.65 -54.44
N MET A 720 -130.03 63.33 -54.54
CA MET A 720 -131.27 62.70 -54.99
C MET A 720 -132.45 63.09 -54.09
N GLN A 721 -132.29 63.02 -52.77
CA GLN A 721 -133.33 63.42 -51.82
C GLN A 721 -133.64 64.92 -51.92
N GLN A 722 -132.62 65.78 -52.05
CA GLN A 722 -132.82 67.22 -52.26
C GLN A 722 -133.55 67.49 -53.58
N ALA A 723 -133.20 66.80 -54.66
CA ALA A 723 -133.86 66.94 -55.96
C ALA A 723 -135.33 66.48 -55.89
N GLU A 724 -135.62 65.38 -55.19
CA GLU A 724 -136.99 64.92 -54.97
C GLU A 724 -137.81 65.93 -54.15
N MET A 725 -137.22 66.50 -53.09
CA MET A 725 -137.87 67.54 -52.28
C MET A 725 -138.07 68.84 -53.06
N ARG A 726 -137.10 69.25 -53.90
CA ARG A 726 -137.23 70.40 -54.81
C ARG A 726 -138.34 70.17 -55.84
N ALA A 727 -138.45 68.97 -56.42
CA ALA A 727 -139.52 68.62 -57.35
C ALA A 727 -140.90 68.67 -56.67
N LYS A 728 -141.01 68.16 -55.43
CA LYS A 728 -142.23 68.28 -54.61
C LYS A 728 -142.59 69.74 -54.33
N ALA A 729 -141.62 70.56 -53.93
CA ALA A 729 -141.82 71.99 -53.67
C ALA A 729 -142.26 72.74 -54.93
N TYR A 730 -141.62 72.47 -56.08
CA TYR A 730 -141.99 73.06 -57.36
C TYR A 730 -143.41 72.64 -57.79
N ARG A 731 -143.77 71.36 -57.61
CA ARG A 731 -145.13 70.89 -57.90
C ARG A 731 -146.18 71.63 -57.05
N ILE A 732 -145.94 71.80 -55.75
CA ILE A 732 -146.85 72.54 -54.86
C ILE A 732 -146.95 74.01 -55.29
N SER A 733 -145.83 74.66 -55.64
CA SER A 733 -145.87 76.06 -56.07
C SER A 733 -146.62 76.22 -57.40
N ALA A 734 -146.40 75.32 -58.35
CA ALA A 734 -147.09 75.32 -59.64
C ALA A 734 -148.60 75.05 -59.49
N GLU A 735 -149.00 74.12 -58.61
CA GLU A 735 -150.42 73.86 -58.30
C GLU A 735 -151.09 75.10 -57.67
N ALA A 736 -150.40 75.79 -56.74
CA ALA A 736 -150.91 77.02 -56.14
C ALA A 736 -151.01 78.18 -57.16
N GLU A 737 -150.04 78.34 -58.06
CA GLU A 737 -150.09 79.31 -59.15
C GLU A 737 -151.25 79.02 -60.12
N LEU A 738 -151.46 77.75 -60.48
CA LEU A 738 -152.59 77.33 -61.33
C LEU A 738 -153.93 77.67 -60.66
N GLN A 739 -154.10 77.37 -59.37
CA GLN A 739 -155.31 77.72 -58.63
C GLN A 739 -155.55 79.24 -58.61
N LYS A 740 -154.50 80.03 -58.38
CA LYS A 740 -154.58 81.50 -58.39
C LYS A 740 -154.97 82.04 -59.77
N LEU A 741 -154.43 81.46 -60.84
CA LEU A 741 -154.79 81.80 -62.22
C LEU A 741 -156.24 81.41 -62.55
N GLN A 742 -156.69 80.21 -62.15
CA GLN A 742 -158.08 79.77 -62.34
C GLN A 742 -159.07 80.69 -61.62
N GLN A 743 -158.79 81.05 -60.37
CA GLN A 743 -159.64 82.01 -59.61
C GLN A 743 -159.66 83.39 -60.28
N ARG A 744 -158.51 83.90 -60.75
CA ARG A 744 -158.44 85.17 -61.46
C ARG A 744 -159.24 85.15 -62.76
N GLN A 745 -159.09 84.10 -63.58
CA GLN A 745 -159.84 83.95 -64.82
C GLN A 745 -161.33 83.81 -64.57
N ALA A 746 -161.76 83.07 -63.54
CA ALA A 746 -163.17 82.97 -63.18
C ALA A 746 -163.78 84.33 -62.80
N LEU A 747 -163.06 85.14 -62.00
CA LEU A 747 -163.46 86.51 -61.66
C LEU A 747 -163.53 87.43 -62.89
N GLU A 748 -162.54 87.36 -63.79
CA GLU A 748 -162.55 88.14 -65.04
C GLU A 748 -163.72 87.74 -65.95
N LEU A 749 -164.06 86.45 -66.01
CA LEU A 749 -165.21 85.94 -66.78
C LEU A 749 -166.54 86.40 -66.18
N GLU A 750 -166.69 86.35 -64.85
CA GLU A 750 -167.89 86.83 -64.15
C GLU A 750 -168.06 88.35 -64.30
N TYR A 751 -166.96 89.12 -64.20
CA TYR A 751 -166.97 90.57 -64.43
C TYR A 751 -167.38 90.91 -65.87
N THR A 752 -166.81 90.22 -66.87
CA THR A 752 -167.14 90.46 -68.28
C THR A 752 -168.57 90.03 -68.63
N GLN A 753 -169.09 88.94 -68.06
CA GLN A 753 -170.49 88.57 -68.21
C GLN A 753 -171.43 89.64 -67.65
N ARG A 754 -171.19 90.12 -66.42
CA ARG A 754 -171.98 91.21 -65.81
C ARG A 754 -171.90 92.50 -66.64
N GLN A 755 -170.72 92.85 -67.13
CA GLN A 755 -170.53 94.04 -67.98
C GLN A 755 -171.37 93.94 -69.25
N ASN A 756 -171.34 92.79 -69.93
CA ASN A 756 -172.12 92.54 -71.14
C ASN A 756 -173.63 92.57 -70.87
N GLU A 757 -174.09 91.99 -69.76
CA GLU A 757 -175.50 92.04 -69.36
C GLU A 757 -175.98 93.49 -69.15
N ILE A 758 -175.18 94.32 -68.48
CA ILE A 758 -175.47 95.74 -68.26
C ILE A 758 -175.50 96.49 -69.59
N ASP A 759 -174.56 96.25 -70.49
CA ASP A 759 -174.49 96.94 -71.78
C ASP A 759 -175.68 96.55 -72.69
N VAL A 760 -176.09 95.28 -72.70
CA VAL A 760 -177.31 94.82 -73.39
C VAL A 760 -178.56 95.46 -72.79
N ALA A 761 -178.66 95.53 -71.46
CA ALA A 761 -179.79 96.16 -70.78
C ALA A 761 -179.88 97.66 -71.09
N LYS A 762 -178.75 98.37 -71.06
CA LYS A 762 -178.64 99.79 -71.39
C LYS A 762 -179.04 100.06 -72.85
N ALA A 763 -178.55 99.24 -73.78
CA ALA A 763 -178.90 99.38 -75.20
C ALA A 763 -180.40 99.13 -75.45
N ARG A 764 -180.99 98.12 -74.80
CA ARG A 764 -182.44 97.87 -74.86
C ARG A 764 -183.26 99.04 -74.33
N ALA A 765 -182.93 99.53 -73.14
CA ALA A 765 -183.65 100.65 -72.52
C ALA A 765 -183.54 101.95 -73.34
N ALA A 766 -182.36 102.23 -73.91
CA ALA A 766 -182.17 103.39 -74.79
C ALA A 766 -183.03 103.27 -76.06
N ALA A 767 -183.04 102.10 -76.71
CA ALA A 767 -183.85 101.87 -77.90
C ALA A 767 -185.35 101.97 -77.62
N GLU A 768 -185.83 101.43 -76.49
CA GLU A 768 -187.23 101.56 -76.07
C GLU A 768 -187.62 103.02 -75.80
N ALA A 769 -186.78 103.77 -75.07
CA ALA A 769 -187.03 105.17 -74.78
C ALA A 769 -187.07 106.02 -76.06
N GLU A 770 -186.22 105.72 -77.02
CA GLU A 770 -186.15 106.45 -78.29
C GLU A 770 -187.35 106.13 -79.19
N ALA A 771 -187.75 104.86 -79.26
CA ALA A 771 -188.99 104.45 -79.92
C ALA A 771 -190.22 105.13 -79.28
N GLU A 772 -190.26 105.20 -77.95
CA GLU A 772 -191.38 105.82 -77.23
C GLU A 772 -191.41 107.34 -77.39
N LYS A 773 -190.24 108.00 -77.39
CA LYS A 773 -190.11 109.43 -77.70
C LYS A 773 -190.64 109.73 -79.10
N VAL A 774 -190.26 108.94 -80.11
CA VAL A 774 -190.77 109.09 -81.48
C VAL A 774 -192.28 108.85 -81.53
N ARG A 775 -192.79 107.83 -80.85
CA ARG A 775 -194.22 107.54 -80.80
C ARG A 775 -195.02 108.72 -80.21
N ARG A 776 -194.61 109.23 -79.05
CA ARG A 776 -195.26 110.38 -78.40
C ARG A 776 -195.20 111.63 -79.26
N MET A 777 -194.08 111.84 -79.94
CA MET A 777 -193.89 113.00 -80.80
C MET A 777 -194.78 112.93 -82.06
N VAL A 778 -195.01 111.74 -82.61
CA VAL A 778 -195.95 111.54 -83.73
C VAL A 778 -197.41 111.67 -83.28
N ASP A 779 -197.76 111.10 -82.12
CA ASP A 779 -199.13 111.13 -81.58
C ASP A 779 -199.57 112.55 -81.21
N ALA A 780 -198.70 113.36 -80.60
CA ALA A 780 -199.05 114.69 -80.12
C ALA A 780 -199.33 115.69 -81.25
N ILE A 781 -198.64 115.55 -82.38
CA ILE A 781 -198.91 116.41 -83.52
C ILE A 781 -200.24 115.98 -84.16
N GLY A 782 -200.64 114.71 -84.08
CA GLY A 782 -201.84 114.19 -84.73
C GLY A 782 -201.66 114.01 -86.25
N ARG A 783 -202.30 112.98 -86.82
CA ARG A 783 -202.01 112.52 -88.20
C ARG A 783 -202.42 113.51 -89.28
N ASP A 784 -203.63 114.05 -89.18
CA ASP A 784 -204.13 115.04 -90.15
C ASP A 784 -203.37 116.37 -90.00
N THR A 785 -202.89 116.68 -88.79
CA THR A 785 -202.07 117.87 -88.50
C THR A 785 -200.62 117.74 -88.97
N LEU A 786 -200.00 116.56 -88.96
CA LEU A 786 -198.71 116.32 -89.65
C LEU A 786 -198.85 116.45 -91.17
N VAL A 787 -199.98 116.03 -91.75
CA VAL A 787 -200.28 116.22 -93.18
C VAL A 787 -200.49 117.71 -93.49
N ALA A 788 -201.08 118.47 -92.57
CA ALA A 788 -201.18 119.93 -92.68
C ALA A 788 -199.81 120.62 -92.52
N ILE A 789 -198.97 120.26 -91.52
CA ILE A 789 -197.64 120.86 -91.26
C ILE A 789 -196.64 120.52 -92.37
N ALA A 790 -196.75 119.34 -93.00
CA ALA A 790 -195.95 118.99 -94.19
C ALA A 790 -196.39 119.74 -95.46
N ARG A 791 -197.69 120.08 -95.62
CA ARG A 791 -198.19 120.92 -96.72
C ARG A 791 -198.02 122.43 -96.48
N ALA A 792 -197.86 122.86 -95.21
CA ALA A 792 -197.69 124.27 -94.82
C ALA A 792 -196.39 124.91 -95.33
N GLY A 793 -195.32 124.12 -95.55
CA GLY A 793 -194.07 124.60 -96.17
C GLY A 793 -194.24 125.12 -97.61
N PRO A 794 -194.72 124.29 -98.58
CA PRO A 794 -194.88 124.72 -99.97
C PRO A 794 -196.06 125.69 -100.19
N GLU A 795 -197.15 125.63 -99.41
CA GLU A 795 -198.30 126.54 -99.59
C GLU A 795 -198.06 127.96 -99.01
N ALA A 796 -197.26 128.14 -97.95
CA ALA A 796 -196.86 129.46 -97.43
C ALA A 796 -195.77 130.13 -98.29
N GLN A 797 -194.85 129.35 -98.88
CA GLN A 797 -193.84 129.85 -99.83
C GLN A 797 -194.47 130.31 -101.16
N VAL A 798 -195.51 129.64 -101.67
CA VAL A 798 -196.23 130.06 -102.89
C VAL A 798 -197.12 131.30 -102.67
N LYS A 799 -197.68 131.51 -101.48
CA LYS A 799 -198.47 132.72 -101.15
C LYS A 799 -197.63 133.98 -100.86
N LEU A 800 -196.40 133.87 -100.35
CA LEU A 800 -195.48 135.02 -100.22
C LEU A 800 -194.75 135.37 -101.53
N LEU A 801 -194.54 134.39 -102.42
CA LEU A 801 -194.16 134.61 -103.83
C LEU A 801 -195.21 135.43 -104.64
N GLY A 802 -196.40 135.80 -104.11
CA GLY A 802 -197.52 136.39 -104.87
C GLY A 802 -198.09 137.77 -104.48
N SER A 803 -197.94 138.30 -103.26
CA SER A 803 -198.72 139.48 -102.82
C SER A 803 -198.08 140.88 -102.95
N LEU A 804 -196.74 141.06 -103.10
CA LEU A 804 -196.13 142.41 -102.88
C LEU A 804 -194.88 142.79 -103.75
N GLY A 805 -194.46 141.98 -104.74
CA GLY A 805 -193.25 142.20 -105.58
C GLY A 805 -191.94 141.73 -104.89
N LEU A 806 -190.94 141.06 -105.47
CA LEU A 806 -190.38 140.96 -106.82
C LEU A 806 -189.78 139.55 -107.08
N LYS A 807 -189.98 139.08 -108.32
CA LYS A 807 -189.13 138.19 -109.14
C LYS A 807 -188.36 137.07 -108.41
N GLY A 808 -188.85 135.84 -108.55
CA GLY A 808 -188.01 134.63 -108.51
C GLY A 808 -187.60 134.21 -109.93
N TYR A 809 -186.36 133.75 -110.08
CA TYR A 809 -186.00 132.81 -111.15
C TYR A 809 -185.23 131.62 -110.56
N LEU A 810 -185.93 130.48 -110.64
CA LEU A 810 -185.55 129.17 -111.16
C LEU A 810 -184.05 128.81 -111.29
N ILE A 811 -183.68 127.65 -110.74
CA ILE A 811 -183.37 126.40 -111.49
C ILE A 811 -183.26 125.23 -110.49
N THR A 812 -183.88 124.08 -110.79
CA THR A 812 -183.69 122.80 -110.06
C THR A 812 -183.67 121.63 -111.04
N ASP A 813 -182.69 120.74 -110.87
CA ASP A 813 -182.65 119.40 -111.45
C ASP A 813 -183.55 118.45 -110.61
N GLY A 814 -184.28 117.57 -111.31
CA GLY A 814 -185.70 117.27 -111.05
C GLY A 814 -186.01 116.13 -110.10
N ASN A 815 -185.01 115.44 -109.56
CA ASN A 815 -185.25 114.31 -108.66
C ASN A 815 -184.49 114.42 -107.32
N SER A 816 -184.34 115.54 -106.59
CA SER A 816 -184.83 116.95 -106.58
C SER A 816 -184.27 117.58 -105.26
N PRO A 817 -184.32 118.89 -104.93
CA PRO A 817 -184.04 120.17 -105.63
C PRO A 817 -182.64 120.74 -105.27
N VAL A 818 -182.01 121.61 -106.08
CA VAL A 818 -180.71 122.22 -105.70
C VAL A 818 -180.90 123.25 -104.57
N ASN A 819 -180.26 123.06 -103.41
CA ASN A 819 -180.17 124.10 -102.38
C ASN A 819 -178.78 124.77 -102.44
N LEU A 820 -178.72 126.01 -102.90
CA LEU A 820 -177.48 126.79 -103.08
C LEU A 820 -176.88 127.31 -101.75
N PHE A 821 -177.48 127.04 -100.58
CA PHE A 821 -177.02 127.57 -99.30
C PHE A 821 -175.75 126.93 -98.70
N GLY A 822 -175.21 125.84 -99.29
CA GLY A 822 -174.01 125.17 -98.76
C GLY A 822 -172.66 125.65 -99.33
N ALA A 823 -172.63 126.36 -100.46
CA ALA A 823 -171.42 126.69 -101.22
C ALA A 823 -170.56 127.83 -100.60
N ALA A 824 -170.32 127.79 -99.27
CA ALA A 824 -169.45 128.73 -98.53
C ALA A 824 -168.64 128.23 -97.28
N HIS A 825 -168.70 126.98 -96.75
CA HIS A 825 -167.99 126.64 -95.47
C HIS A 825 -167.23 125.28 -95.36
N GLY A 826 -167.01 124.57 -96.47
CA GLY A 826 -166.17 123.35 -96.52
C GLY A 826 -164.68 123.59 -96.83
N MET A 827 -164.22 124.84 -96.85
CA MET A 827 -162.79 125.18 -96.86
C MET A 827 -162.44 125.82 -95.52
N ILE A 828 -161.47 125.23 -94.81
CA ILE A 828 -160.80 125.70 -93.58
C ILE A 828 -161.43 125.08 -92.31
N GLY A 829 -160.84 123.94 -91.95
CA GLY A 829 -161.30 123.06 -90.87
C GLY A 829 -160.89 123.49 -89.47
N GLU A 830 -161.15 122.61 -88.50
CA GLU A 830 -160.60 122.71 -87.16
C GLU A 830 -160.47 121.34 -86.48
N LEU A 831 -159.36 121.20 -85.74
CA LEU A 831 -158.90 120.05 -84.98
C LEU A 831 -159.68 119.89 -83.65
N LYS A 832 -159.65 118.73 -82.94
CA LYS A 832 -158.47 118.18 -82.22
C LYS A 832 -158.71 116.81 -81.57
N LYS A 833 -157.58 116.13 -81.31
CA LYS A 833 -157.18 115.22 -80.20
C LYS A 833 -157.40 113.72 -80.32
#